data_AF-A0A2N9Y8G8-F1
#
_entry.id   AF-A0A2N9Y8G8-F1
#
_cell.length_a   1.000
_cell.length_b   1.000
_cell.length_c   1.000
_cell.angle_alpha   90.00
_cell.angle_beta   90.00
_cell.angle_gamma   90.00
#
_symmetry.space_group_name_H-M   'P 1'
#
loop_
_entity.id
_entity.type
_entity.pdbx_description
1 polymer ?
#
loop_
_entity_poly.entity_id
_entity_poly.type
_entity_poly.pdbx_seq_one_letter_code
_entity_poly.pdbx_strand_id
1 'polypeptide(L)'
;TRILSGVRAGSITATSTDAINGAQLYSISNAVAGYFGGGASYRDGAWNAPTFTVKVFDKNGNGAEKDYSTVAEAFTGVSSSFTNLDKKIENMVINGTGDALVKQNTAGLITIGGEVSGAKISIANVNNAARILSGVRAGSITATSTDAINGAQFYAMNNTVASYFSGDAGYKDGNWNAPTFTVKVFDKNGDETEARYENVADALSSVSSSFANLNKKIGNGTGDDFVRQNNAGLITIGGSKGGDRIDIANNMRGPRVLSGIRGGAFTKTSTDAVNGSQLYFMSQTFANYFGDGAGFDGEGRWSAPTFTVTSFDKDGNEIEEKYMDVASAFAGVNNVIKGLHKQITGEEDGLQKNNDPNDIISEGFPFMMRMARSISDEDTSPVTTSDVSLDVPSEDGDRPHGIEPRDIEGDALKLNGSSYNANGKKITSVADGSVSKGSREAVNGGQLFEVEKNANEAIARVEKKADGAVSYDVDEKTGKKTNTITLKGGDESQPVTIDNVADGSLAKGSKQAVNGGQLMQKMDEVLTNAKEYTNIAVENGVNTAKAYTDMKFEALSYDIQNVRKEARQAAAIGLAVSNLRYFDDPGSLSVSFGGGLWRGQSAFAIGAGYTSENGKIRSNLSATSAGGQWGVGGGITLKLK
;
A
#
# COMPACT_ATOMS: atom_id res chain seq x y z
N THR A 1 -26.18 -127.70 10.73
CA THR A 1 -26.16 -127.06 12.07
C THR A 1 -27.39 -127.49 12.85
N ARG A 2 -27.28 -127.70 14.18
CA ARG A 2 -28.40 -128.06 15.06
C ARG A 2 -28.85 -126.81 15.84
N ILE A 3 -30.16 -126.60 15.96
CA ILE A 3 -30.75 -125.53 16.80
C ILE A 3 -30.99 -126.12 18.19
N LEU A 4 -30.56 -125.42 19.24
CA LEU A 4 -30.88 -125.75 20.63
C LEU A 4 -31.96 -124.77 21.13
N SER A 5 -33.12 -125.30 21.52
CA SER A 5 -34.27 -124.55 22.03
C SER A 5 -34.55 -124.91 23.49
N GLY A 6 -35.31 -124.07 24.22
CA GLY A 6 -35.64 -124.29 25.63
C GLY A 6 -34.54 -123.92 26.63
N VAL A 7 -33.49 -123.23 26.19
CA VAL A 7 -32.39 -122.76 27.05
C VAL A 7 -32.85 -121.61 27.94
N ARG A 8 -32.82 -121.80 29.27
CA ARG A 8 -33.09 -120.76 30.26
C ARG A 8 -32.02 -119.66 30.18
N ALA A 9 -32.37 -118.42 30.54
CA ALA A 9 -31.38 -117.35 30.62
C ALA A 9 -30.22 -117.74 31.55
N GLY A 10 -29.01 -117.82 31.00
CA GLY A 10 -27.80 -118.15 31.76
C GLY A 10 -27.29 -116.97 32.57
N SER A 11 -26.50 -117.21 33.60
CA SER A 11 -25.87 -116.11 34.35
C SER A 11 -24.86 -115.35 33.47
N ILE A 12 -24.92 -114.01 33.45
CA ILE A 12 -23.96 -113.15 32.72
C ILE A 12 -22.96 -112.58 33.73
N THR A 13 -21.93 -113.36 34.05
CA THR A 13 -20.83 -112.99 34.94
C THR A 13 -19.50 -113.45 34.35
N ALA A 14 -18.38 -112.86 34.78
CA ALA A 14 -17.05 -113.14 34.21
C ALA A 14 -16.60 -114.61 34.27
N THR A 15 -17.19 -115.42 35.16
CA THR A 15 -16.83 -116.83 35.38
C THR A 15 -17.92 -117.82 34.97
N SER A 16 -19.02 -117.34 34.40
CA SER A 16 -20.15 -118.20 34.01
C SER A 16 -19.78 -119.09 32.83
N THR A 17 -20.17 -120.36 32.90
CA THR A 17 -20.10 -121.33 31.79
C THR A 17 -21.49 -121.68 31.25
N ASP A 18 -22.53 -120.99 31.73
CA ASP A 18 -23.91 -121.20 31.29
C ASP A 18 -24.09 -120.82 29.81
N ALA A 19 -24.89 -121.59 29.09
CA ALA A 19 -25.34 -121.18 27.76
C ALA A 19 -26.30 -119.98 27.86
N ILE A 20 -26.08 -118.96 27.02
CA ILE A 20 -27.00 -117.82 26.88
C ILE A 20 -28.06 -118.09 25.81
N ASN A 21 -29.22 -117.46 25.93
CA ASN A 21 -30.27 -117.55 24.91
C ASN A 21 -30.40 -116.26 24.08
N GLY A 22 -31.19 -116.33 23.00
CA GLY A 22 -31.37 -115.21 22.08
C GLY A 22 -31.99 -113.95 22.70
N ALA A 23 -32.80 -114.07 23.76
CA ALA A 23 -33.40 -112.92 24.43
C ALA A 23 -32.35 -112.08 25.19
N GLN A 24 -31.36 -112.75 25.80
CA GLN A 24 -30.25 -112.07 26.47
C GLN A 24 -29.35 -111.32 25.46
N LEU A 25 -29.03 -111.97 24.33
CA LEU A 25 -28.26 -111.34 23.27
C LEU A 25 -29.03 -110.15 22.65
N TYR A 26 -30.34 -110.32 22.39
CA TYR A 26 -31.19 -109.25 21.89
C TYR A 26 -31.25 -108.05 22.84
N SER A 27 -31.41 -108.29 24.15
CA SER A 27 -31.45 -107.23 25.16
C SER A 27 -30.14 -106.42 25.18
N ILE A 28 -28.99 -107.09 25.08
CA ILE A 28 -27.68 -106.43 25.02
C ILE A 28 -27.55 -105.64 23.71
N SER A 29 -27.84 -106.26 22.57
CA SER A 29 -27.74 -105.61 21.25
C SER A 29 -28.66 -104.39 21.13
N ASN A 30 -29.88 -104.46 21.70
CA ASN A 30 -30.82 -103.34 21.72
C ASN A 30 -30.34 -102.20 22.64
N ALA A 31 -29.75 -102.52 23.80
CA ALA A 31 -29.15 -101.52 24.67
C ALA A 31 -27.95 -100.81 24.01
N VAL A 32 -27.09 -101.57 23.32
CA VAL A 32 -25.94 -101.03 22.57
C VAL A 32 -26.41 -100.10 21.44
N ALA A 33 -27.46 -100.47 20.70
CA ALA A 33 -28.07 -99.59 19.70
C ALA A 33 -28.58 -98.28 20.31
N GLY A 34 -29.21 -98.34 21.50
CA GLY A 34 -29.65 -97.17 22.24
C GLY A 34 -28.51 -96.21 22.62
N TYR A 35 -27.33 -96.72 22.98
CA TYR A 35 -26.17 -95.88 23.30
C TYR A 35 -25.58 -95.16 22.08
N PHE A 36 -25.63 -95.76 20.89
CA PHE A 36 -25.15 -95.11 19.67
C PHE A 36 -26.11 -94.03 19.16
N GLY A 37 -27.43 -94.19 19.35
CA GLY A 37 -28.41 -93.27 18.76
C GLY A 37 -28.35 -93.27 17.23
N GLY A 38 -28.65 -92.14 16.58
CA GLY A 38 -28.50 -92.00 15.11
C GLY A 38 -29.31 -93.00 14.28
N GLY A 39 -30.41 -93.54 14.82
CA GLY A 39 -31.20 -94.58 14.14
C GLY A 39 -30.63 -96.00 14.21
N ALA A 40 -29.55 -96.26 14.95
CA ALA A 40 -29.06 -97.62 15.18
C ALA A 40 -30.15 -98.52 15.80
N SER A 41 -30.24 -99.77 15.34
CA SER A 41 -31.21 -100.73 15.89
C SER A 41 -30.80 -102.18 15.64
N TYR A 42 -31.24 -103.09 16.50
CA TYR A 42 -31.10 -104.53 16.30
C TYR A 42 -32.48 -105.17 16.09
N ARG A 43 -32.77 -105.62 14.86
CA ARG A 43 -34.08 -106.12 14.44
C ARG A 43 -33.91 -107.39 13.60
N ASP A 44 -34.76 -108.38 13.82
CA ASP A 44 -34.78 -109.65 13.08
C ASP A 44 -33.43 -110.40 13.06
N GLY A 45 -32.67 -110.30 14.14
CA GLY A 45 -31.34 -110.91 14.26
C GLY A 45 -30.20 -110.17 13.55
N ALA A 46 -30.48 -109.00 12.95
CA ALA A 46 -29.52 -108.19 12.21
C ALA A 46 -29.27 -106.81 12.86
N TRP A 47 -28.05 -106.33 12.75
CA TRP A 47 -27.64 -104.99 13.18
C TRP A 47 -27.87 -103.97 12.07
N ASN A 48 -28.51 -102.85 12.41
CA ASN A 48 -28.65 -101.67 11.56
C ASN A 48 -27.75 -100.56 12.11
N ALA A 49 -26.82 -100.07 11.30
CA ALA A 49 -25.83 -99.08 11.69
C ALA A 49 -26.43 -97.70 11.99
N PRO A 50 -25.83 -96.90 12.88
CA PRO A 50 -26.22 -95.51 13.08
C PRO A 50 -25.84 -94.63 11.88
N THR A 51 -26.54 -93.50 11.74
CA THR A 51 -26.14 -92.36 10.93
C THR A 51 -26.05 -91.12 11.83
N PHE A 52 -24.89 -90.50 11.87
CA PHE A 52 -24.62 -89.27 12.62
C PHE A 52 -24.58 -88.08 11.66
N THR A 53 -25.61 -87.25 11.70
CA THR A 53 -25.65 -86.00 10.93
C THR A 53 -24.97 -84.90 11.74
N VAL A 54 -23.88 -84.35 11.21
CA VAL A 54 -23.11 -83.26 11.85
C VAL A 54 -23.03 -82.09 10.88
N LYS A 55 -23.31 -80.88 11.37
CA LYS A 55 -23.03 -79.66 10.62
C LYS A 55 -21.54 -79.34 10.67
N VAL A 56 -20.86 -79.46 9.54
CA VAL A 56 -19.43 -79.20 9.39
C VAL A 56 -19.21 -77.94 8.56
N PHE A 57 -18.20 -77.16 8.92
CA PHE A 57 -17.85 -75.91 8.24
C PHE A 57 -16.60 -76.09 7.37
N ASP A 58 -16.65 -75.58 6.14
CA ASP A 58 -15.50 -75.52 5.25
C ASP A 58 -14.50 -74.41 5.66
N LYS A 59 -13.39 -74.31 4.94
CA LYS A 59 -12.34 -73.28 5.16
C LYS A 59 -12.83 -71.82 5.02
N ASN A 60 -13.98 -71.60 4.39
CA ASN A 60 -14.58 -70.29 4.20
C ASN A 60 -15.65 -70.01 5.28
N GLY A 61 -15.97 -71.00 6.12
CA GLY A 61 -17.00 -70.95 7.14
C GLY A 61 -18.41 -71.18 6.59
N ASN A 62 -18.56 -71.82 5.43
CA ASN A 62 -19.85 -72.29 4.95
C ASN A 62 -20.18 -73.63 5.61
N GLY A 63 -21.34 -73.70 6.27
CA GLY A 63 -21.77 -74.90 6.99
C GLY A 63 -22.68 -75.79 6.14
N ALA A 64 -22.39 -77.08 6.12
CA ALA A 64 -23.23 -78.11 5.49
C ALA A 64 -23.44 -79.29 6.44
N GLU A 65 -24.61 -79.90 6.39
CA GLU A 65 -24.87 -81.16 7.09
C GLU A 65 -24.19 -82.30 6.35
N LYS A 66 -23.52 -83.18 7.11
CA LYS A 66 -22.88 -84.37 6.58
C LYS A 66 -23.17 -85.55 7.47
N ASP A 67 -23.50 -86.66 6.82
CA ASP A 67 -23.79 -87.92 7.48
C ASP A 67 -22.53 -88.78 7.62
N TYR A 68 -22.39 -89.41 8.78
CA TYR A 68 -21.28 -90.29 9.12
C TYR A 68 -21.82 -91.62 9.67
N SER A 69 -21.17 -92.74 9.33
CA SER A 69 -21.64 -94.08 9.75
C SER A 69 -21.01 -94.56 11.05
N THR A 70 -19.99 -93.85 11.55
CA THR A 70 -19.30 -94.16 12.80
C THR A 70 -19.08 -92.92 13.66
N VAL A 71 -18.96 -93.12 14.98
CA VAL A 71 -18.67 -92.07 15.95
C VAL A 71 -17.31 -91.41 15.68
N ALA A 72 -16.30 -92.19 15.31
CA ALA A 72 -14.94 -91.70 15.03
C ALA A 72 -14.92 -90.76 13.82
N GLU A 73 -15.61 -91.10 12.74
CA GLU A 73 -15.71 -90.25 11.55
C GLU A 73 -16.49 -88.96 11.84
N ALA A 74 -17.58 -89.07 12.62
CA ALA A 74 -18.36 -87.90 13.04
C ALA A 74 -17.50 -86.90 13.84
N PHE A 75 -16.74 -87.39 14.83
CA PHE A 75 -15.81 -86.54 15.60
C PHE A 75 -14.65 -86.01 14.75
N THR A 76 -14.17 -86.77 13.76
CA THR A 76 -13.18 -86.27 12.79
C THR A 76 -13.74 -85.11 11.97
N GLY A 77 -15.02 -85.20 11.58
CA GLY A 77 -15.78 -84.12 10.95
C GLY A 77 -15.85 -82.86 11.83
N VAL A 78 -16.25 -83.01 13.10
CA VAL A 78 -16.29 -81.92 14.09
C VAL A 78 -14.90 -81.29 14.28
N SER A 79 -13.86 -82.12 14.47
CA SER A 79 -12.49 -81.63 14.67
C SER A 79 -12.00 -80.83 13.46
N SER A 80 -12.26 -81.31 12.25
CA SER A 80 -11.90 -80.59 11.02
C SER A 80 -12.63 -79.25 10.94
N SER A 81 -13.91 -79.23 11.32
CA SER A 81 -14.70 -78.01 11.39
C SER A 81 -14.16 -76.99 12.39
N PHE A 82 -13.73 -77.43 13.58
CA PHE A 82 -13.09 -76.56 14.56
C PHE A 82 -11.76 -76.00 14.05
N THR A 83 -10.93 -76.81 13.40
CA THR A 83 -9.70 -76.32 12.77
C THR A 83 -9.97 -75.28 11.68
N ASN A 84 -11.03 -75.46 10.89
CA ASN A 84 -11.39 -74.49 9.84
C ASN A 84 -11.89 -73.16 10.45
N LEU A 85 -12.69 -73.22 11.52
CA LEU A 85 -13.17 -72.03 12.22
C LEU A 85 -12.02 -71.29 12.93
N ASP A 86 -11.10 -72.02 13.56
CA ASP A 86 -9.92 -71.46 14.22
C ASP A 86 -9.05 -70.66 13.23
N LYS A 87 -8.75 -71.25 12.07
CA LYS A 87 -8.03 -70.56 10.98
C LYS A 87 -8.77 -69.32 10.46
N LYS A 88 -10.10 -69.37 10.35
CA LYS A 88 -10.90 -68.22 9.94
C LYS A 88 -10.83 -67.09 10.98
N ILE A 89 -10.88 -67.41 12.26
CA ILE A 89 -10.74 -66.44 13.35
C ILE A 89 -9.33 -65.85 13.36
N GLU A 90 -8.29 -66.66 13.21
CA GLU A 90 -6.90 -66.19 13.10
C GLU A 90 -6.72 -65.22 11.92
N ASN A 91 -7.33 -65.51 10.77
CA ASN A 91 -7.29 -64.64 9.60
C ASN A 91 -8.08 -63.32 9.80
N MET A 92 -9.13 -63.31 10.63
CA MET A 92 -9.87 -62.09 10.99
C MET A 92 -9.15 -61.24 12.04
N VAL A 93 -8.40 -61.87 12.95
CA VAL A 93 -7.87 -61.21 14.16
C VAL A 93 -6.37 -60.88 14.05
N ILE A 94 -5.58 -61.64 13.28
CA ILE A 94 -4.11 -61.59 13.38
C ILE A 94 -3.40 -61.59 12.01
N ASN A 95 -3.83 -62.39 11.02
CA ASN A 95 -3.00 -62.68 9.84
C ASN A 95 -3.69 -62.44 8.46
N GLY A 96 -3.87 -61.16 8.11
CA GLY A 96 -3.55 -60.58 6.79
C GLY A 96 -4.01 -61.20 5.46
N THR A 97 -4.96 -62.14 5.39
CA THR A 97 -5.41 -62.76 4.11
C THR A 97 -6.90 -62.57 3.77
N GLY A 98 -7.63 -61.75 4.53
CA GLY A 98 -9.02 -61.37 4.24
C GLY A 98 -9.32 -59.90 4.53
N ASP A 99 -10.53 -59.46 4.17
CA ASP A 99 -11.07 -58.08 4.24
C ASP A 99 -11.19 -57.51 5.67
N ALA A 100 -10.16 -57.65 6.50
CA ALA A 100 -10.13 -57.11 7.84
C ALA A 100 -10.19 -55.57 7.78
N LEU A 101 -11.16 -54.98 8.48
CA LEU A 101 -11.34 -53.53 8.52
C LEU A 101 -10.14 -52.79 9.13
N VAL A 102 -9.38 -53.44 10.02
CA VAL A 102 -8.16 -52.90 10.64
C VAL A 102 -7.06 -53.94 10.54
N LYS A 103 -5.91 -53.57 9.96
CA LYS A 103 -4.80 -54.50 9.71
C LYS A 103 -3.48 -53.86 10.11
N GLN A 104 -2.68 -54.55 10.92
CA GLN A 104 -1.28 -54.20 11.11
C GLN A 104 -0.44 -54.97 10.10
N ASN A 105 0.36 -54.28 9.28
CA ASN A 105 1.27 -54.95 8.36
C ASN A 105 2.54 -55.44 9.08
N THR A 106 3.38 -56.20 8.38
CA THR A 106 4.65 -56.74 8.91
C THR A 106 5.66 -55.67 9.33
N ALA A 107 5.51 -54.43 8.84
CA ALA A 107 6.31 -53.27 9.24
C ALA A 107 5.71 -52.51 10.45
N GLY A 108 4.61 -53.00 11.02
CA GLY A 108 3.95 -52.41 12.18
C GLY A 108 2.96 -51.28 11.86
N LEU A 109 2.75 -50.93 10.58
CA LEU A 109 1.76 -49.91 10.16
C LEU A 109 0.35 -50.47 10.30
N ILE A 110 -0.52 -49.74 10.99
CA ILE A 110 -1.95 -50.04 11.08
C ILE A 110 -2.68 -49.32 9.94
N THR A 111 -3.35 -50.07 9.07
CA THR A 111 -4.26 -49.56 8.03
C THR A 111 -5.71 -49.80 8.44
N ILE A 112 -6.60 -48.89 8.04
CA ILE A 112 -8.05 -49.02 8.24
C ILE A 112 -8.68 -49.03 6.85
N GLY A 113 -9.32 -50.15 6.49
CA GLY A 113 -9.95 -50.34 5.18
C GLY A 113 -8.98 -50.37 4.00
N GLY A 114 -7.72 -50.75 4.21
CA GLY A 114 -6.68 -50.67 3.17
C GLY A 114 -6.89 -51.58 1.95
N GLU A 115 -7.74 -52.60 2.04
CA GLU A 115 -8.04 -53.55 0.96
C GLU A 115 -9.47 -53.39 0.40
N VAL A 116 -10.22 -52.39 0.86
CA VAL A 116 -11.60 -52.12 0.44
C VAL A 116 -11.74 -50.71 -0.14
N SER A 117 -12.73 -50.50 -1.02
CA SER A 117 -13.00 -49.19 -1.60
C SER A 117 -13.77 -48.28 -0.61
N GLY A 118 -13.66 -46.96 -0.80
CA GLY A 118 -14.32 -45.95 0.03
C GLY A 118 -13.37 -44.81 0.39
N ALA A 119 -13.91 -43.61 0.60
CA ALA A 119 -13.14 -42.40 0.89
C ALA A 119 -13.42 -41.81 2.28
N LYS A 120 -14.18 -42.51 3.14
CA LYS A 120 -14.63 -41.99 4.43
C LYS A 120 -14.51 -43.05 5.53
N ILE A 121 -13.95 -42.64 6.66
CA ILE A 121 -13.97 -43.39 7.93
C ILE A 121 -14.85 -42.60 8.91
N SER A 122 -15.82 -43.27 9.53
CA SER A 122 -16.63 -42.69 10.62
C SER A 122 -16.25 -43.35 11.94
N ILE A 123 -15.97 -42.53 12.97
CA ILE A 123 -15.73 -42.98 14.35
C ILE A 123 -16.85 -42.58 15.31
N ALA A 124 -18.04 -42.26 14.79
CA ALA A 124 -19.19 -41.90 15.62
C ALA A 124 -19.67 -43.09 16.47
N ASN A 125 -20.34 -42.81 17.59
CA ASN A 125 -20.94 -43.85 18.42
C ASN A 125 -22.27 -44.37 17.82
N VAL A 126 -22.94 -45.30 18.52
CA VAL A 126 -24.22 -45.90 18.09
C VAL A 126 -25.34 -44.86 17.89
N ASN A 127 -25.24 -43.68 18.50
CA ASN A 127 -26.17 -42.56 18.36
C ASN A 127 -25.72 -41.54 17.30
N ASN A 128 -24.71 -41.85 16.48
CA ASN A 128 -24.05 -40.93 15.55
C ASN A 128 -23.38 -39.70 16.21
N ALA A 129 -23.12 -39.73 17.52
CA ALA A 129 -22.38 -38.65 18.17
C ALA A 129 -20.89 -38.74 17.87
N ALA A 130 -20.27 -37.58 17.63
CA ALA A 130 -18.83 -37.47 17.37
C ALA A 130 -17.99 -37.92 18.59
N ARG A 131 -16.79 -38.43 18.32
CA ARG A 131 -15.82 -38.85 19.34
C ARG A 131 -14.53 -38.05 19.21
N ILE A 132 -13.83 -37.86 20.33
CA ILE A 132 -12.47 -37.31 20.35
C ILE A 132 -11.50 -38.42 19.95
N LEU A 133 -10.62 -38.14 18.98
CA LEU A 133 -9.49 -38.99 18.63
C LEU A 133 -8.23 -38.47 19.34
N SER A 134 -7.88 -39.07 20.48
CA SER A 134 -6.67 -38.76 21.24
C SER A 134 -5.48 -39.64 20.85
N GLY A 135 -4.26 -39.24 21.22
CA GLY A 135 -3.03 -39.98 20.90
C GLY A 135 -2.48 -39.72 19.50
N VAL A 136 -3.02 -38.74 18.78
CA VAL A 136 -2.53 -38.29 17.48
C VAL A 136 -1.22 -37.54 17.66
N ARG A 137 -0.12 -38.13 17.19
CA ARG A 137 1.19 -37.46 17.10
C ARG A 137 1.09 -36.26 16.15
N ALA A 138 1.89 -35.21 16.39
CA ALA A 138 1.93 -34.06 15.50
C ALA A 138 2.26 -34.49 14.06
N GLY A 139 1.38 -34.18 13.13
CA GLY A 139 1.53 -34.50 11.71
C GLY A 139 2.43 -33.50 10.98
N SER A 140 2.94 -33.85 9.81
CA SER A 140 3.67 -32.91 8.97
C SER A 140 2.74 -31.81 8.45
N ILE A 141 3.18 -30.54 8.48
CA ILE A 141 2.44 -29.40 7.92
C ILE A 141 3.15 -28.96 6.63
N THR A 142 2.76 -29.57 5.52
CA THR A 142 3.23 -29.25 4.16
C THR A 142 2.07 -29.30 3.18
N ALA A 143 2.23 -28.70 2.00
CA ALA A 143 1.16 -28.63 0.99
C ALA A 143 0.66 -30.00 0.48
N THR A 144 1.44 -31.06 0.68
CA THR A 144 1.14 -32.43 0.23
C THR A 144 0.93 -33.42 1.37
N SER A 145 0.96 -32.95 2.62
CA SER A 145 0.79 -33.83 3.78
C SER A 145 -0.59 -34.48 3.80
N THR A 146 -0.62 -35.75 4.19
CA THR A 146 -1.84 -36.52 4.45
C THR A 146 -1.97 -36.91 5.93
N ASP A 147 -1.09 -36.35 6.77
CA ASP A 147 -1.09 -36.61 8.21
C ASP A 147 -2.22 -35.85 8.90
N ALA A 148 -2.84 -36.48 9.91
CA ALA A 148 -3.71 -35.76 10.83
C ALA A 148 -2.88 -34.80 11.70
N ILE A 149 -3.39 -33.57 11.89
CA ILE A 149 -2.82 -32.63 12.87
C ILE A 149 -3.51 -32.79 14.22
N ASN A 150 -2.79 -32.44 15.29
CA ASN A 150 -3.35 -32.46 16.64
C ASN A 150 -3.60 -31.05 17.20
N GLY A 151 -4.28 -30.98 18.35
CA GLY A 151 -4.63 -29.71 18.99
C GLY A 151 -3.42 -28.86 19.39
N ALA A 152 -2.27 -29.46 19.70
CA ALA A 152 -1.06 -28.71 20.05
C ALA A 152 -0.52 -27.91 18.86
N GLN A 153 -0.56 -28.48 17.64
CA GLN A 153 -0.16 -27.77 16.42
C GLN A 153 -1.10 -26.61 16.10
N PHE A 154 -2.41 -26.84 16.22
CA PHE A 154 -3.41 -25.79 15.99
C PHE A 154 -3.29 -24.68 17.03
N TYR A 155 -3.08 -25.01 18.31
CA TYR A 155 -2.86 -24.05 19.39
C TYR A 155 -1.59 -23.21 19.17
N ALA A 156 -0.48 -23.85 18.79
CA ALA A 156 0.76 -23.15 18.48
C ALA A 156 0.59 -22.15 17.32
N MET A 157 -0.05 -22.57 16.22
CA MET A 157 -0.33 -21.70 15.08
C MET A 157 -1.21 -20.50 15.46
N ASN A 158 -2.27 -20.72 16.24
CA ASN A 158 -3.14 -19.63 16.69
C ASN A 158 -2.42 -18.65 17.62
N ASN A 159 -1.50 -19.12 18.47
CA ASN A 159 -0.70 -18.23 19.31
C ASN A 159 0.33 -17.43 18.49
N THR A 160 0.89 -18.01 17.42
CA THR A 160 1.70 -17.26 16.46
C THR A 160 0.86 -16.16 15.80
N VAL A 161 -0.35 -16.48 15.32
CA VAL A 161 -1.26 -15.50 14.73
C VAL A 161 -1.62 -14.38 15.72
N ALA A 162 -1.92 -14.74 16.97
CA ALA A 162 -2.22 -13.77 18.02
C ALA A 162 -1.06 -12.79 18.28
N SER A 163 0.19 -13.27 18.20
CA SER A 163 1.38 -12.44 18.41
C SER A 163 1.56 -11.32 17.38
N TYR A 164 0.92 -11.43 16.20
CA TYR A 164 0.95 -10.39 15.18
C TYR A 164 -0.03 -9.24 15.43
N PHE A 165 -0.98 -9.39 16.35
CA PHE A 165 -1.97 -8.36 16.63
C PHE A 165 -1.63 -7.55 17.88
N SER A 166 -1.80 -8.15 19.07
CA SER A 166 -1.66 -7.46 20.35
C SER A 166 -1.47 -8.48 21.48
N GLY A 167 -0.87 -8.06 22.59
CA GLY A 167 -0.54 -8.97 23.72
C GLY A 167 -1.75 -9.56 24.45
N ASP A 168 -2.94 -9.03 24.22
CA ASP A 168 -4.22 -9.51 24.74
C ASP A 168 -4.91 -10.53 23.82
N ALA A 169 -4.51 -10.63 22.55
CA ALA A 169 -5.03 -11.61 21.61
C ALA A 169 -4.52 -13.03 21.93
N GLY A 170 -5.33 -14.04 21.64
CA GLY A 170 -4.92 -15.45 21.73
C GLY A 170 -5.92 -16.36 22.40
N TYR A 171 -5.59 -17.64 22.55
CA TYR A 171 -6.47 -18.60 23.19
C TYR A 171 -6.31 -18.58 24.72
N LYS A 172 -7.41 -18.36 25.44
CA LYS A 172 -7.51 -18.56 26.90
C LYS A 172 -8.66 -19.51 27.20
N ASP A 173 -8.39 -20.54 28.00
CA ASP A 173 -9.38 -21.55 28.42
C ASP A 173 -10.15 -22.21 27.25
N GLY A 174 -9.48 -22.39 26.11
CA GLY A 174 -10.07 -22.97 24.92
C GLY A 174 -10.91 -22.02 24.07
N ASN A 175 -11.04 -20.75 24.46
CA ASN A 175 -11.73 -19.71 23.71
C ASN A 175 -10.75 -18.74 23.06
N TRP A 176 -11.04 -18.33 21.83
CA TRP A 176 -10.31 -17.27 21.17
C TRP A 176 -10.66 -15.91 21.79
N ASN A 177 -9.65 -15.17 22.22
CA ASN A 177 -9.77 -13.77 22.60
C ASN A 177 -9.32 -12.88 21.42
N ALA A 178 -10.24 -12.03 20.95
CA ALA A 178 -9.96 -11.11 19.84
C ALA A 178 -8.94 -10.04 20.26
N PRO A 179 -8.13 -9.51 19.33
CA PRO A 179 -7.25 -8.39 19.60
C PRO A 179 -8.04 -7.10 19.84
N THR A 180 -7.54 -6.24 20.73
CA THR A 180 -8.07 -4.89 20.91
C THR A 180 -7.04 -3.84 20.47
N PHE A 181 -7.39 -3.02 19.48
CA PHE A 181 -6.58 -1.89 19.02
C PHE A 181 -7.12 -0.61 19.64
N THR A 182 -6.28 0.06 20.44
CA THR A 182 -6.61 1.36 21.01
C THR A 182 -5.87 2.43 20.23
N VAL A 183 -6.60 3.34 19.60
CA VAL A 183 -6.03 4.44 18.81
C VAL A 183 -6.60 5.78 19.26
N LYS A 184 -5.73 6.79 19.29
CA LYS A 184 -6.14 8.18 19.49
C LYS A 184 -6.53 8.78 18.15
N VAL A 185 -7.73 9.34 18.09
CA VAL A 185 -8.31 9.90 16.87
C VAL A 185 -8.84 11.29 17.13
N PHE A 186 -8.66 12.16 16.14
CA PHE A 186 -9.07 13.55 16.19
C PHE A 186 -10.37 13.74 15.42
N ASP A 187 -11.34 14.38 16.07
CA ASP A 187 -12.60 14.74 15.43
C ASP A 187 -12.39 15.90 14.42
N LYS A 188 -13.48 16.34 13.78
CA LYS A 188 -13.47 17.46 12.83
C LYS A 188 -13.01 18.81 13.42
N ASN A 189 -13.06 18.97 14.75
CA ASN A 189 -12.63 20.18 15.47
C ASN A 189 -11.16 20.04 15.92
N GLY A 190 -10.59 18.84 15.83
CA GLY A 190 -9.28 18.48 16.31
C GLY A 190 -9.26 18.11 17.79
N ASP A 191 -10.40 17.76 18.36
CA ASP A 191 -10.51 17.25 19.72
C ASP A 191 -10.11 15.77 19.74
N GLU A 192 -9.27 15.40 20.71
CA GLU A 192 -8.74 14.03 20.86
C GLU A 192 -9.77 13.11 21.52
N THR A 193 -9.96 11.93 20.96
CA THR A 193 -10.74 10.84 21.57
C THR A 193 -9.99 9.51 21.44
N GLU A 194 -10.10 8.66 22.45
CA GLU A 194 -9.55 7.31 22.43
C GLU A 194 -10.63 6.33 21.99
N ALA A 195 -10.39 5.60 20.90
CA ALA A 195 -11.31 4.63 20.34
C ALA A 195 -10.71 3.22 20.35
N ARG A 196 -11.56 2.22 20.59
CA ARG A 196 -11.21 0.79 20.65
C ARG A 196 -11.82 0.06 19.46
N TYR A 197 -11.03 -0.80 18.83
CA TYR A 197 -11.41 -1.59 17.66
C TYR A 197 -10.98 -3.05 17.83
N GLU A 198 -11.77 -3.99 17.32
CA GLU A 198 -11.49 -5.44 17.41
C GLU A 198 -10.79 -6.00 16.16
N ASN A 199 -10.59 -5.17 15.14
CA ASN A 199 -9.89 -5.53 13.91
C ASN A 199 -9.04 -4.37 13.38
N VAL A 200 -8.03 -4.74 12.59
CA VAL A 200 -7.03 -3.82 12.04
C VAL A 200 -7.64 -2.84 11.03
N ALA A 201 -8.58 -3.29 10.20
CA ALA A 201 -9.16 -2.48 9.13
C ALA A 201 -9.91 -1.26 9.70
N ASP A 202 -10.74 -1.47 10.72
CA ASP A 202 -11.49 -0.40 11.36
C ASP A 202 -10.58 0.57 12.11
N ALA A 203 -9.56 0.05 12.80
CA ALA A 203 -8.56 0.88 13.48
C ALA A 203 -7.83 1.80 12.49
N LEU A 204 -7.35 1.27 11.36
CA LEU A 204 -6.65 2.03 10.33
C LEU A 204 -7.58 2.99 9.56
N SER A 205 -8.84 2.61 9.34
CA SER A 205 -9.86 3.48 8.75
C SER A 205 -10.10 4.71 9.63
N SER A 206 -10.16 4.50 10.95
CA SER A 206 -10.32 5.57 11.92
C SER A 206 -9.10 6.50 11.97
N VAL A 207 -7.88 5.94 11.97
CA VAL A 207 -6.64 6.72 11.85
C VAL A 207 -6.61 7.52 10.55
N SER A 208 -7.03 6.93 9.42
CA SER A 208 -7.08 7.63 8.14
C SER A 208 -8.06 8.81 8.17
N SER A 209 -9.23 8.61 8.80
CA SER A 209 -10.22 9.67 9.00
C SER A 209 -9.68 10.79 9.90
N SER A 210 -8.97 10.42 10.97
CA SER A 210 -8.28 11.35 11.88
C SER A 210 -7.24 12.20 11.13
N PHE A 211 -6.42 11.60 10.26
CA PHE A 211 -5.49 12.33 9.41
C PHE A 211 -6.19 13.27 8.43
N ALA A 212 -7.31 12.86 7.83
CA ALA A 212 -8.09 13.73 6.97
C ALA A 212 -8.65 14.95 7.73
N ASN A 213 -9.09 14.76 8.98
CA ASN A 213 -9.55 15.85 9.84
C ASN A 213 -8.42 16.82 10.20
N LEU A 214 -7.25 16.30 10.60
CA LEU A 214 -6.07 17.13 10.88
C LEU A 214 -5.62 17.91 9.64
N ASN A 215 -5.57 17.27 8.47
CA ASN A 215 -5.19 17.91 7.22
C ASN A 215 -6.14 19.06 6.86
N LYS A 216 -7.46 18.88 7.08
CA LYS A 216 -8.45 19.96 6.91
C LYS A 216 -8.24 21.11 7.90
N LYS A 217 -7.89 20.83 9.15
CA LYS A 217 -7.61 21.86 10.16
C LYS A 217 -6.39 22.71 9.78
N ILE A 218 -5.31 22.05 9.34
CA ILE A 218 -4.08 22.71 8.85
C ILE A 218 -4.37 23.52 7.58
N GLY A 219 -5.08 22.93 6.61
CA GLY A 219 -5.35 23.58 5.32
C GLY A 219 -6.35 24.73 5.37
N ASN A 220 -7.31 24.71 6.30
CA ASN A 220 -8.37 25.72 6.36
C ASN A 220 -8.10 26.87 7.34
N GLY A 221 -6.96 26.91 8.03
CA GLY A 221 -6.63 27.98 8.99
C GLY A 221 -7.79 28.29 9.95
N THR A 222 -8.52 27.27 10.41
CA THR A 222 -9.79 27.46 11.11
C THR A 222 -9.55 27.60 12.61
N GLY A 223 -9.63 28.85 13.10
CA GLY A 223 -9.86 29.17 14.51
C GLY A 223 -8.89 30.18 15.13
N ASP A 224 -7.60 30.12 14.77
CA ASP A 224 -6.56 30.83 15.53
C ASP A 224 -5.47 31.53 14.72
N ASP A 225 -5.52 31.47 13.39
CA ASP A 225 -4.56 32.21 12.56
C ASP A 225 -4.76 33.73 12.77
N PHE A 226 -3.70 34.36 13.28
CA PHE A 226 -3.67 35.80 13.56
C PHE A 226 -3.80 36.63 12.28
N VAL A 227 -3.39 36.11 11.12
CA VAL A 227 -3.50 36.77 9.82
C VAL A 227 -4.40 35.94 8.92
N ARG A 228 -5.49 36.53 8.42
CA ARG A 228 -6.45 35.86 7.52
C ARG A 228 -6.73 36.71 6.30
N GLN A 229 -6.88 36.09 5.14
CA GLN A 229 -7.46 36.74 3.97
C GLN A 229 -8.89 36.22 3.77
N ASN A 230 -9.87 37.12 3.65
CA ASN A 230 -11.24 36.71 3.34
C ASN A 230 -11.44 36.51 1.82
N ASN A 231 -12.60 35.99 1.42
CA ASN A 231 -12.92 35.73 0.01
C ASN A 231 -12.93 36.99 -0.88
N ALA A 232 -13.05 38.18 -0.29
CA ALA A 232 -12.97 39.46 -0.99
C ALA A 232 -11.52 39.98 -1.09
N GLY A 233 -10.53 39.20 -0.64
CA GLY A 233 -9.12 39.56 -0.66
C GLY A 233 -8.65 40.45 0.49
N LEU A 234 -9.53 40.84 1.42
CA LEU A 234 -9.16 41.65 2.59
C LEU A 234 -8.34 40.82 3.57
N ILE A 235 -7.16 41.32 3.92
CA ILE A 235 -6.31 40.75 4.96
C ILE A 235 -6.68 41.38 6.31
N THR A 236 -7.07 40.57 7.28
CA THR A 236 -7.31 40.97 8.67
C THR A 236 -6.21 40.44 9.57
N ILE A 237 -5.75 41.27 10.51
CA ILE A 237 -4.78 40.90 11.54
C ILE A 237 -5.50 40.97 12.89
N GLY A 238 -5.61 39.84 13.60
CA GLY A 238 -6.31 39.76 14.89
C GLY A 238 -7.81 39.98 14.82
N GLY A 239 -8.45 39.92 13.64
CA GLY A 239 -9.87 40.30 13.47
C GLY A 239 -10.88 39.49 14.29
N SER A 240 -10.51 38.30 14.77
CA SER A 240 -11.32 37.46 15.67
C SER A 240 -10.77 37.40 17.10
N LYS A 241 -9.76 38.22 17.42
CA LYS A 241 -9.06 38.25 18.71
C LYS A 241 -9.22 39.63 19.34
N GLY A 242 -9.22 39.70 20.67
CA GLY A 242 -9.20 40.98 21.39
C GLY A 242 -7.82 41.64 21.35
N GLY A 243 -7.69 42.79 22.03
CA GLY A 243 -6.45 43.59 22.10
C GLY A 243 -6.50 44.84 21.24
N ASP A 244 -5.69 45.84 21.60
CA ASP A 244 -5.66 47.18 20.99
C ASP A 244 -4.26 47.55 20.42
N ARG A 245 -3.30 46.62 20.47
CA ARG A 245 -1.92 46.83 20.03
C ARG A 245 -1.41 45.73 19.11
N ILE A 246 -0.87 46.14 17.95
CA ILE A 246 -0.05 45.30 17.07
C ILE A 246 1.40 45.78 17.20
N ASP A 247 2.29 44.92 17.71
CA ASP A 247 3.72 45.21 17.82
C ASP A 247 4.49 44.45 16.73
N ILE A 248 5.19 45.20 15.87
CA ILE A 248 5.98 44.67 14.75
C ILE A 248 7.49 44.80 14.97
N ALA A 249 7.93 45.02 16.20
CA ALA A 249 9.36 45.08 16.52
C ALA A 249 10.08 43.75 16.19
N ASN A 250 11.38 43.82 15.93
CA ASN A 250 12.19 42.62 15.73
C ASN A 250 12.46 41.86 17.06
N ASN A 251 13.18 40.74 16.98
CA ASN A 251 13.53 39.91 18.14
C ASN A 251 14.38 40.62 19.21
N MET A 252 14.95 41.79 18.90
CA MET A 252 15.69 42.66 19.83
C MET A 252 14.84 43.85 20.32
N ARG A 253 13.52 43.86 20.06
CA ARG A 253 12.61 45.00 20.31
C ARG A 253 12.96 46.29 19.54
N GLY A 254 13.73 46.18 18.45
CA GLY A 254 13.99 47.30 17.55
C GLY A 254 12.80 47.58 16.62
N PRO A 255 12.45 48.86 16.35
CA PRO A 255 11.36 49.23 15.45
C PRO A 255 11.64 48.77 14.01
N ARG A 256 10.57 48.53 13.24
CA ARG A 256 10.65 48.20 11.81
C ARG A 256 9.95 49.25 10.96
N VAL A 257 10.44 49.44 9.73
CA VAL A 257 9.74 50.22 8.72
C VAL A 257 8.59 49.38 8.15
N LEU A 258 7.38 49.91 8.18
CA LEU A 258 6.23 49.34 7.49
C LEU A 258 6.07 50.03 6.13
N SER A 259 6.43 49.34 5.05
CA SER A 259 6.36 49.84 3.68
C SER A 259 5.19 49.23 2.89
N GLY A 260 4.88 49.78 1.71
CA GLY A 260 3.74 49.32 0.89
C GLY A 260 2.38 49.81 1.37
N ILE A 261 2.33 50.75 2.32
CA ILE A 261 1.09 51.34 2.83
C ILE A 261 0.53 52.33 1.80
N ARG A 262 -0.67 52.05 1.28
CA ARG A 262 -1.45 53.03 0.50
C ARG A 262 -1.91 54.16 1.44
N GLY A 263 -1.76 55.41 1.01
CA GLY A 263 -2.13 56.57 1.82
C GLY A 263 -3.60 56.54 2.24
N GLY A 264 -3.84 56.70 3.55
CA GLY A 264 -5.17 56.69 4.14
C GLY A 264 -6.00 57.95 3.87
N ALA A 265 -7.31 57.91 4.03
CA ALA A 265 -8.13 59.11 3.85
C ALA A 265 -7.84 60.18 4.93
N PHE A 266 -7.76 61.47 4.55
CA PHE A 266 -7.67 62.59 5.50
C PHE A 266 -9.07 63.10 5.88
N THR A 267 -9.71 62.44 6.84
CA THR A 267 -11.02 62.84 7.37
C THR A 267 -11.04 62.72 8.89
N LYS A 268 -11.97 63.40 9.56
CA LYS A 268 -12.10 63.40 11.03
C LYS A 268 -12.29 61.99 11.64
N THR A 269 -12.78 61.04 10.85
CA THR A 269 -13.14 59.69 11.31
C THR A 269 -12.26 58.60 10.70
N SER A 270 -11.22 58.96 9.96
CA SER A 270 -10.33 57.98 9.32
C SER A 270 -9.53 57.20 10.36
N THR A 271 -9.43 55.89 10.17
CA THR A 271 -8.57 54.97 10.95
C THR A 271 -7.43 54.41 10.12
N ASP A 272 -7.27 54.90 8.88
CA ASP A 272 -6.25 54.43 7.96
C ASP A 272 -4.87 54.97 8.36
N ALA A 273 -3.82 54.19 8.10
CA ALA A 273 -2.45 54.64 8.30
C ALA A 273 -2.07 55.73 7.29
N VAL A 274 -1.34 56.75 7.77
CA VAL A 274 -0.72 57.78 6.93
C VAL A 274 0.61 57.27 6.39
N ASN A 275 0.89 57.53 5.12
CA ASN A 275 2.17 57.16 4.52
C ASN A 275 3.09 58.38 4.28
N GLY A 276 4.32 58.12 3.86
CA GLY A 276 5.33 59.17 3.68
C GLY A 276 4.96 60.22 2.62
N SER A 277 4.31 59.84 1.52
CA SER A 277 3.94 60.79 0.45
C SER A 277 2.91 61.82 0.91
N GLN A 278 2.01 61.40 1.80
CA GLN A 278 1.01 62.28 2.39
C GLN A 278 1.62 63.31 3.33
N LEU A 279 2.51 62.87 4.21
CA LEU A 279 3.24 63.77 5.09
C LEU A 279 4.12 64.73 4.29
N TYR A 280 4.79 64.25 3.24
CA TYR A 280 5.59 65.08 2.34
C TYR A 280 4.75 66.16 1.64
N PHE A 281 3.58 65.80 1.09
CA PHE A 281 2.68 66.77 0.46
C PHE A 281 2.21 67.86 1.43
N MET A 282 1.82 67.48 2.64
CA MET A 282 1.40 68.42 3.68
C MET A 282 2.55 69.34 4.10
N SER A 283 3.74 68.76 4.30
CA SER A 283 4.97 69.49 4.57
C SER A 283 5.31 70.50 3.47
N GLN A 284 5.12 70.13 2.20
CA GLN A 284 5.40 71.03 1.08
C GLN A 284 4.37 72.17 0.99
N THR A 285 3.10 71.87 1.29
CA THR A 285 2.06 72.90 1.41
C THR A 285 2.38 73.88 2.55
N PHE A 286 2.88 73.37 3.69
CA PHE A 286 3.29 74.19 4.82
C PHE A 286 4.51 75.07 4.49
N ALA A 287 5.49 74.54 3.76
CA ALA A 287 6.63 75.30 3.27
C ALA A 287 6.20 76.49 2.39
N ASN A 288 5.23 76.28 1.49
CA ASN A 288 4.72 77.34 0.63
C ASN A 288 4.10 78.52 1.40
N TYR A 289 3.56 78.31 2.61
CA TYR A 289 3.05 79.41 3.44
C TYR A 289 4.15 80.32 3.98
N PHE A 290 5.39 79.84 4.11
CA PHE A 290 6.51 80.66 4.58
C PHE A 290 7.29 81.38 3.47
N GLY A 291 7.10 80.99 2.20
CA GLY A 291 7.77 81.62 1.08
C GLY A 291 9.18 81.07 0.82
N ASP A 292 10.08 81.94 0.35
CA ASP A 292 11.37 81.50 -0.21
C ASP A 292 12.32 80.89 0.84
N GLY A 293 13.04 79.86 0.43
CA GLY A 293 13.98 79.11 1.29
C GLY A 293 13.37 78.03 2.20
N ALA A 294 12.05 78.00 2.42
CA ALA A 294 11.40 76.93 3.19
C ALA A 294 11.12 75.68 2.34
N GLY A 295 11.47 74.49 2.85
CA GLY A 295 11.19 73.24 2.13
C GLY A 295 12.02 72.06 2.61
N PHE A 296 11.89 70.92 1.94
CA PHE A 296 12.73 69.75 2.17
C PHE A 296 13.72 69.56 1.02
N ASP A 297 14.97 69.22 1.32
CA ASP A 297 15.96 68.85 0.31
C ASP A 297 15.70 67.43 -0.27
N GLY A 298 16.50 67.02 -1.26
CA GLY A 298 16.38 65.69 -1.89
C GLY A 298 16.63 64.50 -0.95
N GLU A 299 17.10 64.74 0.28
CA GLU A 299 17.31 63.74 1.33
C GLU A 299 16.23 63.81 2.43
N GLY A 300 15.24 64.71 2.29
CA GLY A 300 14.18 64.88 3.27
C GLY A 300 14.59 65.65 4.52
N ARG A 301 15.63 66.51 4.46
CA ARG A 301 15.98 67.43 5.54
C ARG A 301 15.27 68.78 5.36
N TRP A 302 14.74 69.31 6.46
CA TRP A 302 14.01 70.60 6.46
C TRP A 302 14.97 71.80 6.39
N SER A 303 14.65 72.74 5.51
CA SER A 303 15.24 74.08 5.41
C SER A 303 14.25 75.11 5.94
N ALA A 304 14.71 75.96 6.86
CA ALA A 304 13.91 77.04 7.41
C ALA A 304 13.73 78.17 6.38
N PRO A 305 12.59 78.90 6.42
CA PRO A 305 12.43 80.09 5.58
C PRO A 305 13.49 81.14 5.87
N THR A 306 13.80 81.95 4.86
CA THR A 306 14.63 83.15 5.03
C THR A 306 13.82 84.36 4.59
N PHE A 307 13.64 85.31 5.50
CA PHE A 307 12.99 86.58 5.23
C PHE A 307 14.07 87.66 5.10
N THR A 308 14.17 88.27 3.93
CA THR A 308 15.07 89.41 3.71
C THR A 308 14.30 90.70 3.96
N VAL A 309 14.82 91.55 4.84
CA VAL A 309 14.30 92.90 5.08
C VAL A 309 15.35 93.89 4.63
N THR A 310 14.99 94.73 3.66
CA THR A 310 15.84 95.83 3.22
C THR A 310 15.72 96.99 4.21
N SER A 311 16.86 97.45 4.70
CA SER A 311 17.05 98.61 5.56
C SER A 311 17.97 99.61 4.85
N PHE A 312 18.16 100.80 5.43
CA PHE A 312 19.09 101.79 4.91
C PHE A 312 20.11 102.13 5.99
N ASP A 313 21.39 102.20 5.61
CA ASP A 313 22.43 102.68 6.52
C ASP A 313 22.30 104.19 6.75
N LYS A 314 23.15 104.69 7.66
CA LYS A 314 23.24 106.12 8.00
C LYS A 314 23.57 107.02 6.79
N ASP A 315 24.11 106.46 5.71
CA ASP A 315 24.54 107.15 4.50
C ASP A 315 23.51 107.00 3.36
N GLY A 316 22.40 106.28 3.59
CA GLY A 316 21.31 106.08 2.64
C GLY A 316 21.50 104.88 1.70
N ASN A 317 22.49 104.01 1.92
CA ASN A 317 22.67 102.81 1.12
C ASN A 317 21.78 101.67 1.63
N GLU A 318 21.27 100.86 0.71
CA GLU A 318 20.50 99.67 1.05
C GLU A 318 21.37 98.62 1.76
N ILE A 319 20.87 98.09 2.88
CA ILE A 319 21.42 96.95 3.60
C ILE A 319 20.35 95.88 3.73
N GLU A 320 20.63 94.68 3.27
CA GLU A 320 19.75 93.52 3.44
C GLU A 320 20.09 92.75 4.71
N GLU A 321 19.12 92.63 5.62
CA GLU A 321 19.23 91.77 6.78
C GLU A 321 18.32 90.55 6.63
N LYS A 322 18.85 89.37 6.99
CA LYS A 322 18.15 88.09 6.88
C LYS A 322 17.63 87.64 8.23
N TYR A 323 16.37 87.23 8.24
CA TYR A 323 15.66 86.76 9.42
C TYR A 323 15.12 85.35 9.19
N MET A 324 15.17 84.50 10.22
CA MET A 324 14.82 83.07 10.12
C MET A 324 13.36 82.78 10.53
N ASP A 325 12.65 83.79 11.02
CA ASP A 325 11.26 83.69 11.44
C ASP A 325 10.52 85.00 11.17
N VAL A 326 9.19 84.88 11.07
CA VAL A 326 8.30 85.98 10.73
C VAL A 326 8.32 87.08 11.79
N ALA A 327 8.43 86.74 13.08
CA ALA A 327 8.39 87.73 14.15
C ALA A 327 9.65 88.60 14.15
N SER A 328 10.82 87.98 13.98
CA SER A 328 12.09 88.69 13.88
C SER A 328 12.16 89.54 12.61
N ALA A 329 11.65 89.05 11.48
CA ALA A 329 11.54 89.83 10.25
C ALA A 329 10.67 91.09 10.45
N PHE A 330 9.50 90.96 11.09
CA PHE A 330 8.66 92.11 11.42
C PHE A 330 9.30 93.05 12.45
N ALA A 331 10.07 92.53 13.41
CA ALA A 331 10.86 93.36 14.32
C ALA A 331 11.94 94.16 13.57
N GLY A 332 12.60 93.53 12.59
CA GLY A 332 13.51 94.18 11.65
C GLY A 332 12.83 95.32 10.88
N VAL A 333 11.69 95.05 10.26
CA VAL A 333 10.87 96.09 9.57
C VAL A 333 10.51 97.23 10.54
N ASN A 334 10.10 96.92 11.77
CA ASN A 334 9.79 97.93 12.77
C ASN A 334 11.02 98.79 13.13
N ASN A 335 12.21 98.20 13.18
CA ASN A 335 13.46 98.94 13.37
C ASN A 335 13.79 99.84 12.17
N VAL A 336 13.57 99.36 10.94
CA VAL A 336 13.71 100.19 9.73
C VAL A 336 12.78 101.40 9.78
N ILE A 337 11.51 101.19 10.13
CA ILE A 337 10.52 102.27 10.27
C ILE A 337 10.95 103.27 11.35
N LYS A 338 11.45 102.79 12.51
CA LYS A 338 11.98 103.66 13.57
C LYS A 338 13.22 104.45 13.13
N GLY A 339 14.12 103.83 12.36
CA GLY A 339 15.30 104.47 11.81
C GLY A 339 14.95 105.57 10.81
N LEU A 340 14.03 105.28 9.87
CA LEU A 340 13.49 106.26 8.93
C LEU A 340 12.79 107.41 9.65
N HIS A 341 11.99 107.11 10.69
CA HIS A 341 11.35 108.13 11.51
C HIS A 341 12.38 109.08 12.12
N LYS A 342 13.46 108.54 12.72
CA LYS A 342 14.57 109.35 13.26
C LYS A 342 15.29 110.20 12.21
N GLN A 343 15.54 109.68 11.00
CA GLN A 343 16.16 110.43 9.90
C GLN A 343 15.25 111.55 9.38
N ILE A 344 13.93 111.34 9.35
CA ILE A 344 12.95 112.35 8.94
C ILE A 344 12.80 113.45 10.01
N THR A 345 12.92 113.11 11.31
CA THR A 345 12.76 114.07 12.42
C THR A 345 14.04 114.82 12.82
N GLY A 346 15.22 114.38 12.37
CA GLY A 346 16.46 115.16 12.46
C GLY A 346 17.09 115.30 13.87
N GLU A 347 16.99 114.29 14.73
CA GLU A 347 17.61 114.29 16.07
C GLU A 347 18.93 113.51 16.12
N GLU A 348 20.07 114.22 16.25
CA GLU A 348 21.33 113.67 16.79
C GLU A 348 21.52 114.06 18.27
N ASP A 349 22.13 113.14 19.00
CA ASP A 349 22.36 113.05 20.46
C ASP A 349 22.85 114.32 21.18
N GLY A 350 22.31 114.59 22.39
CA GLY A 350 23.06 115.34 23.42
C GLY A 350 22.28 116.25 24.37
N LEU A 351 21.83 115.67 25.48
CA LEU A 351 21.72 116.26 26.85
C LEU A 351 20.87 117.52 27.11
N GLN A 352 19.80 117.26 27.87
CA GLN A 352 19.23 118.04 28.99
C GLN A 352 18.92 119.53 28.77
N LYS A 353 17.63 119.87 28.81
CA LYS A 353 17.05 120.71 29.88
C LYS A 353 15.53 120.89 29.77
N ASN A 354 14.91 120.76 30.95
CA ASN A 354 13.88 121.63 31.51
C ASN A 354 12.45 121.57 30.96
N ASN A 355 11.66 120.70 31.62
CA ASN A 355 10.44 121.02 32.37
C ASN A 355 9.52 122.10 31.80
N ASP A 356 8.65 121.66 30.89
CA ASP A 356 7.27 122.14 30.75
C ASP A 356 6.37 120.89 30.85
N PRO A 357 5.40 120.78 31.78
CA PRO A 357 4.78 119.51 32.12
C PRO A 357 3.67 119.13 31.13
N ASN A 358 4.09 118.63 29.96
CA ASN A 358 3.32 117.77 29.07
C ASN A 358 3.67 116.29 29.32
N ASP A 359 2.64 115.47 29.53
CA ASP A 359 2.59 114.02 29.32
C ASP A 359 1.07 113.70 29.32
N ILE A 360 0.39 113.00 28.40
CA ILE A 360 0.66 111.74 27.71
C ILE A 360 -0.32 111.60 26.51
N ILE A 361 0.23 111.37 25.32
CA ILE A 361 -0.01 110.30 24.31
C ILE A 361 -1.43 109.99 23.76
N SER A 362 -1.46 109.72 22.43
CA SER A 362 -2.25 108.73 21.65
C SER A 362 -3.22 109.35 20.63
N GLU A 363 -2.79 109.64 19.39
CA GLU A 363 -2.76 108.73 18.21
C GLU A 363 -4.09 107.98 17.99
N GLY A 364 -4.72 107.95 16.81
CA GLY A 364 -4.37 108.43 15.47
C GLY A 364 -5.56 108.18 14.53
N PHE A 365 -5.78 109.13 13.63
CA PHE A 365 -6.92 109.31 12.71
C PHE A 365 -6.58 108.77 11.28
N PRO A 366 -7.51 108.79 10.29
CA PRO A 366 -7.82 107.65 9.42
C PRO A 366 -7.89 108.03 7.91
N PHE A 367 -8.50 107.14 7.11
CA PHE A 367 -9.20 107.36 5.82
C PHE A 367 -8.38 107.55 4.54
N MET A 368 -8.76 106.85 3.47
CA MET A 368 -9.73 107.40 2.51
C MET A 368 -10.28 106.38 1.51
N MET A 369 -11.49 106.70 1.04
CA MET A 369 -12.38 105.94 0.20
C MET A 369 -12.53 106.66 -1.16
N ARG A 370 -12.67 105.86 -2.24
CA ARG A 370 -13.66 105.98 -3.33
C ARG A 370 -13.39 106.77 -4.63
N MET A 371 -13.92 106.15 -5.71
CA MET A 371 -14.48 106.64 -6.99
C MET A 371 -13.51 106.79 -8.19
N ALA A 372 -13.85 106.50 -9.46
CA ALA A 372 -15.01 105.89 -10.16
C ALA A 372 -14.73 105.75 -11.70
N ARG A 373 -15.64 105.07 -12.43
CA ARG A 373 -15.97 105.11 -13.91
C ARG A 373 -15.07 104.34 -14.89
N SER A 374 -15.47 103.83 -16.07
CA SER A 374 -16.74 103.42 -16.76
C SER A 374 -16.43 102.98 -18.22
N ILE A 375 -17.34 102.26 -18.91
CA ILE A 375 -17.55 102.11 -20.41
C ILE A 375 -16.73 100.97 -21.10
N SER A 376 -17.37 99.88 -21.61
CA SER A 376 -17.92 99.56 -22.99
C SER A 376 -16.82 99.25 -24.03
N ASP A 377 -16.89 98.40 -25.07
CA ASP A 377 -17.84 97.50 -25.75
C ASP A 377 -17.03 96.51 -26.65
N GLU A 378 -17.69 95.47 -27.16
CA GLU A 378 -17.55 94.77 -28.48
C GLU A 378 -16.20 94.29 -29.10
N ASP A 379 -16.23 92.98 -29.44
CA ASP A 379 -15.98 92.35 -30.76
C ASP A 379 -14.55 92.08 -31.31
N THR A 380 -14.49 90.97 -32.06
CA THR A 380 -13.53 90.53 -33.10
C THR A 380 -12.33 89.64 -32.71
N SER A 381 -12.41 88.37 -33.12
CA SER A 381 -11.27 87.56 -33.64
C SER A 381 -10.75 88.17 -34.96
N PRO A 382 -9.63 87.76 -35.63
CA PRO A 382 -8.83 86.53 -35.50
C PRO A 382 -7.30 86.70 -35.83
N VAL A 383 -6.60 85.58 -36.16
CA VAL A 383 -5.51 85.42 -37.18
C VAL A 383 -4.01 85.36 -36.77
N THR A 384 -3.43 84.18 -37.09
CA THR A 384 -2.07 83.78 -37.64
C THR A 384 -0.79 84.03 -36.83
N THR A 385 0.30 83.24 -36.92
CA THR A 385 1.12 82.80 -38.09
C THR A 385 1.92 81.49 -37.81
N SER A 386 2.07 80.61 -38.83
CA SER A 386 3.30 80.25 -39.59
C SER A 386 4.04 79.01 -39.03
N ASP A 387 4.50 77.99 -39.77
CA ASP A 387 5.24 77.91 -41.04
C ASP A 387 5.05 76.53 -41.76
N VAL A 388 4.83 76.50 -43.09
CA VAL A 388 5.74 76.13 -44.23
C VAL A 388 5.98 74.60 -44.41
N SER A 389 5.29 73.93 -45.36
CA SER A 389 5.60 73.59 -46.78
C SER A 389 6.64 72.47 -46.97
N LEU A 390 6.38 71.41 -47.76
CA LEU A 390 6.65 71.19 -49.21
C LEU A 390 6.57 69.65 -49.43
N ASP A 391 6.30 68.99 -50.55
CA ASP A 391 5.95 69.28 -51.95
C ASP A 391 5.61 67.91 -52.60
N VAL A 392 4.78 67.86 -53.65
CA VAL A 392 4.55 66.65 -54.48
C VAL A 392 4.45 67.08 -55.94
N PRO A 393 5.12 66.43 -56.92
CA PRO A 393 4.95 66.76 -58.32
C PRO A 393 3.91 65.89 -59.06
N SER A 394 3.35 66.56 -60.06
CA SER A 394 2.44 66.20 -61.16
C SER A 394 3.08 65.20 -62.18
N GLU A 395 2.49 64.73 -63.29
CA GLU A 395 1.41 65.22 -64.17
C GLU A 395 1.08 64.16 -65.26
N ASP A 396 0.06 64.49 -66.08
CA ASP A 396 -0.15 64.14 -67.51
C ASP A 396 -1.26 63.12 -67.91
N GLY A 397 -2.39 63.69 -68.36
CA GLY A 397 -3.15 63.23 -69.54
C GLY A 397 -2.58 63.90 -70.81
N ASP A 398 -3.05 63.77 -72.04
CA ASP A 398 -4.24 63.20 -72.68
C ASP A 398 -3.96 63.32 -74.21
N ARG A 399 -4.52 62.47 -75.09
CA ARG A 399 -4.51 62.73 -76.56
C ARG A 399 -5.70 62.08 -77.31
N PRO A 400 -6.15 62.68 -78.44
CA PRO A 400 -7.58 62.82 -78.75
C PRO A 400 -8.06 62.16 -80.07
N HIS A 401 -9.40 62.13 -80.19
CA HIS A 401 -10.35 61.97 -81.31
C HIS A 401 -9.90 61.80 -82.79
N GLY A 402 -10.36 60.70 -83.40
CA GLY A 402 -11.41 60.67 -84.44
C GLY A 402 -11.10 61.00 -85.92
N ILE A 403 -11.20 59.99 -86.81
CA ILE A 403 -11.79 60.05 -88.18
C ILE A 403 -12.40 58.67 -88.54
N GLU A 404 -13.71 58.61 -88.75
CA GLU A 404 -14.49 57.57 -89.46
C GLU A 404 -14.88 58.08 -90.87
N PRO A 405 -15.52 57.32 -91.80
CA PRO A 405 -15.65 55.86 -91.95
C PRO A 405 -15.41 55.36 -93.41
N ARG A 406 -15.22 54.04 -93.57
CA ARG A 406 -15.73 53.28 -94.73
C ARG A 406 -16.31 51.96 -94.24
N ASP A 407 -17.62 51.88 -94.35
CA ASP A 407 -18.49 50.81 -93.90
C ASP A 407 -18.24 49.49 -94.64
N ILE A 408 -18.11 48.40 -93.87
CA ILE A 408 -18.82 47.15 -94.13
C ILE A 408 -19.34 46.66 -92.78
N GLU A 409 -20.61 46.95 -92.51
CA GLU A 409 -21.40 46.35 -91.44
C GLU A 409 -21.57 44.83 -91.66
N GLY A 410 -21.57 44.06 -90.58
CA GLY A 410 -22.46 42.90 -90.42
C GLY A 410 -22.16 41.61 -91.20
N ASP A 411 -21.77 40.59 -90.42
CA ASP A 411 -22.06 39.16 -90.61
C ASP A 411 -21.30 38.29 -91.64
N ALA A 412 -20.65 37.26 -91.08
CA ALA A 412 -20.71 35.85 -91.45
C ALA A 412 -20.35 35.40 -92.89
N LEU A 413 -19.38 34.48 -92.97
CA LEU A 413 -19.32 33.47 -94.04
C LEU A 413 -20.65 32.67 -94.08
N LYS A 414 -21.62 33.09 -94.90
CA LYS A 414 -22.81 32.28 -95.21
C LYS A 414 -22.42 31.15 -96.15
N LEU A 415 -22.17 29.97 -95.60
CA LEU A 415 -22.04 28.74 -96.38
C LEU A 415 -23.42 28.14 -96.60
N ASN A 416 -24.01 28.43 -97.77
CA ASN A 416 -25.25 27.81 -98.22
C ASN A 416 -24.95 26.42 -98.83
N GLY A 417 -24.52 25.47 -97.99
CA GLY A 417 -24.20 24.10 -98.37
C GLY A 417 -23.62 23.28 -97.21
N SER A 418 -23.84 21.97 -97.23
CA SER A 418 -23.51 21.04 -96.13
C SER A 418 -21.99 20.93 -95.88
N SER A 419 -21.54 21.62 -94.83
CA SER A 419 -20.22 21.61 -94.20
C SER A 419 -19.11 22.46 -94.86
N TYR A 420 -18.42 23.23 -94.01
CA TYR A 420 -17.12 23.82 -94.33
C TYR A 420 -16.02 22.83 -93.98
N ASN A 421 -15.17 22.46 -94.93
CA ASN A 421 -13.91 21.78 -94.62
C ASN A 421 -12.77 22.78 -94.71
N ALA A 422 -12.21 23.16 -93.56
CA ALA A 422 -11.08 24.09 -93.48
C ALA A 422 -9.75 23.48 -93.98
N ASN A 423 -9.74 22.21 -94.42
CA ASN A 423 -8.60 21.50 -94.99
C ASN A 423 -7.34 21.56 -94.10
N GLY A 424 -7.52 21.40 -92.79
CA GLY A 424 -6.45 21.47 -91.79
C GLY A 424 -5.91 22.88 -91.50
N LYS A 425 -6.53 23.94 -92.02
CA LYS A 425 -6.18 25.33 -91.70
C LYS A 425 -6.86 25.80 -90.41
N LYS A 426 -6.22 26.75 -89.70
CA LYS A 426 -6.78 27.36 -88.49
C LYS A 426 -7.97 28.26 -88.85
N ILE A 427 -9.05 28.18 -88.07
CA ILE A 427 -10.14 29.15 -88.09
C ILE A 427 -9.83 30.18 -87.00
N THR A 428 -9.54 31.41 -87.39
CA THR A 428 -9.17 32.51 -86.47
C THR A 428 -10.35 33.44 -86.24
N SER A 429 -10.31 34.21 -85.13
CA SER A 429 -11.34 35.21 -84.77
C SER A 429 -12.74 34.63 -84.52
N VAL A 430 -12.82 33.40 -84.03
CA VAL A 430 -14.07 32.81 -83.53
C VAL A 430 -14.38 33.43 -82.17
N ALA A 431 -15.48 34.19 -82.07
CA ALA A 431 -15.99 34.68 -80.80
C ALA A 431 -16.39 33.51 -79.87
N ASP A 432 -16.46 33.76 -78.57
CA ASP A 432 -16.87 32.75 -77.60
C ASP A 432 -18.29 32.25 -77.91
N GLY A 433 -18.44 30.95 -78.16
CA GLY A 433 -19.73 30.32 -78.37
C GLY A 433 -20.43 30.01 -77.06
N SER A 434 -21.76 29.97 -77.03
CA SER A 434 -22.51 29.62 -75.83
C SER A 434 -22.26 28.16 -75.41
N VAL A 435 -21.74 27.94 -74.19
CA VAL A 435 -21.48 26.61 -73.61
C VAL A 435 -22.67 26.17 -72.75
N SER A 436 -23.76 25.80 -73.42
CA SER A 436 -24.97 25.27 -72.78
C SER A 436 -25.43 23.96 -73.42
N LYS A 437 -26.16 23.13 -72.66
CA LYS A 437 -26.70 21.86 -73.15
C LYS A 437 -27.57 22.10 -74.40
N GLY A 438 -27.20 21.52 -75.54
CA GLY A 438 -27.91 21.67 -76.81
C GLY A 438 -27.45 22.82 -77.72
N SER A 439 -26.44 23.60 -77.31
CA SER A 439 -25.80 24.60 -78.17
C SER A 439 -25.18 23.95 -79.41
N ARG A 440 -25.24 24.66 -80.54
CA ARG A 440 -24.63 24.29 -81.82
C ARG A 440 -23.58 25.30 -82.28
N GLU A 441 -23.23 26.25 -81.41
CA GLU A 441 -22.21 27.26 -81.69
C GLU A 441 -20.81 26.64 -81.64
N ALA A 442 -19.89 27.20 -82.43
CA ALA A 442 -18.50 26.77 -82.40
C ALA A 442 -17.80 27.37 -81.18
N VAL A 443 -17.17 26.53 -80.37
CA VAL A 443 -16.32 26.98 -79.25
C VAL A 443 -14.90 27.22 -79.75
N ASN A 444 -14.24 28.25 -79.22
CA ASN A 444 -12.85 28.55 -79.57
C ASN A 444 -11.86 27.91 -78.58
N GLY A 445 -10.56 28.06 -78.87
CA GLY A 445 -9.49 27.49 -78.04
C GLY A 445 -9.42 28.07 -76.63
N GLY A 446 -9.85 29.33 -76.42
CA GLY A 446 -9.88 29.95 -75.09
C GLY A 446 -10.89 29.28 -74.16
N GLN A 447 -12.09 29.00 -74.67
CA GLN A 447 -13.14 28.32 -73.92
C GLN A 447 -12.79 26.86 -73.56
N LEU A 448 -12.14 26.13 -74.48
CA LEU A 448 -11.66 24.77 -74.22
C LEU A 448 -10.51 24.77 -73.20
N PHE A 449 -9.59 25.73 -73.29
CA PHE A 449 -8.48 25.88 -72.35
C PHE A 449 -8.97 26.18 -70.93
N GLU A 450 -10.04 26.96 -70.77
CA GLU A 450 -10.63 27.24 -69.46
C GLU A 450 -11.26 25.97 -68.83
N VAL A 451 -11.92 25.14 -69.63
CA VAL A 451 -12.40 23.82 -69.18
C VAL A 451 -11.24 22.91 -68.77
N GLU A 452 -10.18 22.85 -69.57
CA GLU A 452 -8.97 22.07 -69.28
C GLU A 452 -8.29 22.53 -67.98
N LYS A 453 -8.12 23.85 -67.81
CA LYS A 453 -7.58 24.45 -66.58
C LYS A 453 -8.40 24.07 -65.36
N ASN A 454 -9.73 24.24 -65.42
CA ASN A 454 -10.63 23.91 -64.31
C ASN A 454 -10.63 22.41 -63.97
N ALA A 455 -10.55 21.54 -64.98
CA ALA A 455 -10.43 20.09 -64.80
C ALA A 455 -9.10 19.73 -64.13
N ASN A 456 -7.98 20.29 -64.58
CA ASN A 456 -6.66 20.05 -64.00
C ASN A 456 -6.56 20.53 -62.55
N GLU A 457 -7.12 21.70 -62.25
CA GLU A 457 -7.20 22.20 -60.86
C GLU A 457 -8.07 21.31 -59.98
N ALA A 458 -9.18 20.76 -60.51
CA ALA A 458 -10.01 19.82 -59.77
C ALA A 458 -9.28 18.50 -59.50
N ILE A 459 -8.53 17.98 -60.47
CA ILE A 459 -7.70 16.77 -60.33
C ILE A 459 -6.62 17.01 -59.27
N ALA A 460 -5.87 18.11 -59.34
CA ALA A 460 -4.84 18.44 -58.35
C ALA A 460 -5.40 18.54 -56.91
N ARG A 461 -6.63 19.07 -56.75
CA ARG A 461 -7.31 19.10 -55.45
C ARG A 461 -7.69 17.70 -54.94
N VAL A 462 -8.07 16.79 -55.84
CA VAL A 462 -8.40 15.40 -55.50
C VAL A 462 -7.14 14.60 -55.15
N GLU A 463 -6.08 14.73 -55.94
CA GLU A 463 -4.79 14.08 -55.68
C GLU A 463 -4.22 14.50 -54.32
N LYS A 464 -4.23 15.81 -54.02
CA LYS A 464 -3.79 16.33 -52.72
C LYS A 464 -4.63 15.80 -51.54
N LYS A 465 -5.93 15.59 -51.74
CA LYS A 465 -6.80 14.99 -50.71
C LYS A 465 -6.58 13.48 -50.57
N ALA A 466 -6.25 12.79 -51.65
CA ALA A 466 -5.95 11.37 -51.65
C ALA A 466 -4.60 11.05 -50.98
N ASP A 467 -3.61 11.92 -51.17
CA ASP A 467 -2.25 11.78 -50.60
C ASP A 467 -2.24 11.77 -49.06
N GLY A 468 -3.14 12.51 -48.42
CA GLY A 468 -3.28 12.57 -46.96
C GLY A 468 -4.31 11.60 -46.36
N ALA A 469 -4.94 10.73 -47.15
CA ALA A 469 -6.03 9.87 -46.69
C ALA A 469 -5.54 8.46 -46.34
N VAL A 470 -6.04 7.90 -45.23
CA VAL A 470 -5.81 6.49 -44.90
C VAL A 470 -6.65 5.61 -45.84
N SER A 471 -5.98 4.71 -46.56
CA SER A 471 -6.60 3.78 -47.49
C SER A 471 -6.32 2.32 -47.07
N TYR A 472 -7.25 1.44 -47.42
CA TYR A 472 -7.02 0.00 -47.31
C TYR A 472 -6.02 -0.46 -48.37
N ASP A 473 -5.20 -1.44 -48.01
CA ASP A 473 -4.38 -2.11 -49.01
C ASP A 473 -5.28 -2.82 -50.02
N VAL A 474 -4.79 -2.96 -51.25
CA VAL A 474 -5.52 -3.63 -52.33
C VAL A 474 -4.68 -4.79 -52.83
N ASP A 475 -5.37 -5.88 -53.18
CA ASP A 475 -4.73 -7.01 -53.84
C ASP A 475 -4.35 -6.62 -55.28
N GLU A 476 -3.06 -6.73 -55.60
CA GLU A 476 -2.49 -6.29 -56.89
C GLU A 476 -3.08 -7.00 -58.11
N LYS A 477 -3.65 -8.20 -57.93
CA LYS A 477 -4.19 -9.02 -59.03
C LYS A 477 -5.67 -8.80 -59.27
N THR A 478 -6.42 -8.52 -58.20
CA THR A 478 -7.88 -8.42 -58.23
C THR A 478 -8.40 -6.99 -58.07
N GLY A 479 -7.55 -6.05 -57.64
CA GLY A 479 -7.90 -4.66 -57.38
C GLY A 479 -8.88 -4.45 -56.23
N LYS A 480 -9.16 -5.50 -55.43
CA LYS A 480 -10.08 -5.44 -54.29
C LYS A 480 -9.35 -5.06 -53.02
N LYS A 481 -10.04 -4.34 -52.13
CA LYS A 481 -9.55 -4.01 -50.79
C LYS A 481 -9.29 -5.27 -49.97
N THR A 482 -8.23 -5.27 -49.20
CA THR A 482 -7.90 -6.26 -48.18
C THR A 482 -8.35 -5.76 -46.79
N ASN A 483 -8.19 -6.59 -45.76
CA ASN A 483 -8.44 -6.21 -44.37
C ASN A 483 -7.19 -5.63 -43.68
N THR A 484 -6.31 -4.98 -44.44
CA THR A 484 -5.07 -4.38 -43.93
C THR A 484 -4.96 -2.92 -44.36
N ILE A 485 -4.23 -2.15 -43.55
CA ILE A 485 -3.88 -0.76 -43.82
C ILE A 485 -2.37 -0.69 -43.63
N THR A 486 -1.64 -0.33 -44.68
CA THR A 486 -0.23 0.00 -44.60
C THR A 486 -0.06 1.51 -44.48
N LEU A 487 0.48 1.96 -43.36
CA LEU A 487 0.78 3.38 -43.16
C LEU A 487 2.15 3.69 -43.78
N LYS A 488 2.14 4.50 -44.84
CA LYS A 488 3.35 5.00 -45.50
C LYS A 488 3.54 6.47 -45.14
N GLY A 489 4.66 6.79 -44.50
CA GLY A 489 5.05 8.18 -44.22
C GLY A 489 5.73 8.82 -45.44
N GLY A 490 6.22 10.06 -45.28
CA GLY A 490 6.99 10.73 -46.33
C GLY A 490 8.31 10.03 -46.68
N ASP A 491 8.85 9.22 -45.77
CA ASP A 491 9.94 8.27 -46.02
C ASP A 491 9.39 6.85 -45.89
N GLU A 492 9.34 6.11 -47.01
CA GLU A 492 8.83 4.73 -47.04
C GLU A 492 9.65 3.75 -46.20
N SER A 493 10.88 4.12 -45.79
CA SER A 493 11.75 3.28 -44.96
C SER A 493 11.56 3.49 -43.45
N GLN A 494 10.75 4.47 -43.04
CA GLN A 494 10.55 4.82 -41.64
C GLN A 494 9.15 4.42 -41.14
N PRO A 495 9.02 3.95 -39.90
CA PRO A 495 7.72 3.62 -39.31
C PRO A 495 6.89 4.89 -39.05
N VAL A 496 5.57 4.77 -39.19
CA VAL A 496 4.61 5.84 -38.90
C VAL A 496 4.10 5.71 -37.46
N THR A 497 4.25 6.77 -36.67
CA THR A 497 3.61 6.88 -35.34
C THR A 497 2.14 7.24 -35.48
N ILE A 498 1.27 6.62 -34.68
CA ILE A 498 -0.15 6.99 -34.56
C ILE A 498 -0.34 7.66 -33.20
N ASP A 499 -0.61 8.96 -33.19
CA ASP A 499 -0.88 9.74 -31.99
C ASP A 499 -2.39 9.97 -31.77
N ASN A 500 -2.73 10.54 -30.61
CA ASN A 500 -4.12 10.86 -30.22
C ASN A 500 -5.09 9.66 -30.25
N VAL A 501 -4.59 8.45 -29.99
CA VAL A 501 -5.41 7.25 -29.85
C VAL A 501 -6.08 7.26 -28.47
N ALA A 502 -7.41 7.43 -28.45
CA ALA A 502 -8.20 7.33 -27.23
C ALA A 502 -8.11 5.93 -26.60
N ASP A 503 -8.41 5.83 -25.31
CA ASP A 503 -8.39 4.55 -24.59
C ASP A 503 -9.35 3.53 -25.22
N GLY A 504 -8.80 2.38 -25.62
CA GLY A 504 -9.57 1.25 -26.12
C GLY A 504 -10.20 0.42 -25.00
N SER A 505 -11.32 -0.24 -25.27
CA SER A 505 -11.96 -1.15 -24.32
C SER A 505 -11.10 -2.40 -24.09
N LEU A 506 -10.79 -2.69 -22.83
CA LEU A 506 -10.00 -3.86 -22.40
C LEU A 506 -10.87 -5.11 -22.11
N ALA A 507 -12.00 -5.25 -22.80
CA ALA A 507 -12.90 -6.39 -22.66
C ALA A 507 -12.51 -7.56 -23.57
N LYS A 508 -12.82 -8.79 -23.12
CA LYS A 508 -12.61 -10.01 -23.91
C LYS A 508 -13.38 -9.93 -25.24
N GLY A 509 -12.66 -9.94 -26.35
CA GLY A 509 -13.22 -9.85 -27.70
C GLY A 509 -13.18 -8.45 -28.32
N SER A 510 -12.75 -7.42 -27.57
CA SER A 510 -12.53 -6.07 -28.11
C SER A 510 -11.55 -6.09 -29.30
N LYS A 511 -11.84 -5.26 -30.30
CA LYS A 511 -11.03 -5.04 -31.51
C LYS A 511 -10.54 -3.59 -31.63
N GLN A 512 -10.65 -2.83 -30.55
CA GLN A 512 -10.19 -1.45 -30.49
C GLN A 512 -8.67 -1.41 -30.31
N ALA A 513 -8.02 -0.39 -30.87
CA ALA A 513 -6.62 -0.11 -30.60
C ALA A 513 -6.47 0.32 -29.12
N VAL A 514 -5.38 -0.13 -28.48
CA VAL A 514 -5.00 0.32 -27.14
C VAL A 514 -3.81 1.26 -27.28
N ASN A 515 -3.77 2.30 -26.44
CA ASN A 515 -2.67 3.25 -26.46
C ASN A 515 -1.56 2.89 -25.45
N GLY A 516 -0.45 3.62 -25.51
CA GLY A 516 0.71 3.39 -24.63
C GLY A 516 0.41 3.60 -23.14
N GLY A 517 -0.54 4.47 -22.78
CA GLY A 517 -0.95 4.68 -21.39
C GLY A 517 -1.62 3.44 -20.79
N GLN A 518 -2.53 2.82 -21.55
CA GLN A 518 -3.20 1.57 -21.15
C GLN A 518 -2.21 0.40 -21.02
N LEU A 519 -1.25 0.30 -21.93
CA LEU A 519 -0.20 -0.72 -21.87
C LEU A 519 0.71 -0.52 -20.66
N MET A 520 1.12 0.74 -20.39
CA MET A 520 1.98 1.05 -19.25
C MET A 520 1.29 0.73 -17.92
N GLN A 521 0.01 1.12 -17.78
CA GLN A 521 -0.77 0.81 -16.58
C GLN A 521 -0.85 -0.71 -16.33
N LYS A 522 -1.08 -1.51 -17.39
CA LYS A 522 -1.10 -2.97 -17.27
C LYS A 522 0.27 -3.56 -16.96
N MET A 523 1.34 -3.01 -17.52
CA MET A 523 2.71 -3.42 -17.20
C MET A 523 3.08 -3.08 -15.75
N ASP A 524 2.67 -1.92 -15.24
CA ASP A 524 2.88 -1.53 -13.84
C ASP A 524 2.12 -2.45 -12.88
N GLU A 525 0.88 -2.82 -13.21
CA GLU A 525 0.10 -3.79 -12.45
C GLU A 525 0.80 -5.17 -12.42
N VAL A 526 1.25 -5.66 -13.57
CA VAL A 526 1.98 -6.93 -13.68
C VAL A 526 3.29 -6.88 -12.90
N LEU A 527 4.04 -5.78 -13.00
CA LEU A 527 5.31 -5.59 -12.29
C LEU A 527 5.11 -5.52 -10.78
N THR A 528 4.05 -4.86 -10.32
CA THR A 528 3.67 -4.78 -8.90
C THR A 528 3.35 -6.18 -8.36
N ASN A 529 2.50 -6.93 -9.07
CA ASN A 529 2.14 -8.30 -8.70
C ASN A 529 3.37 -9.22 -8.68
N ALA A 530 4.29 -9.07 -9.64
CA ALA A 530 5.53 -9.85 -9.69
C ALA A 530 6.46 -9.55 -8.51
N LYS A 531 6.58 -8.27 -8.13
CA LYS A 531 7.36 -7.87 -6.93
C LYS A 531 6.74 -8.42 -5.66
N GLU A 532 5.42 -8.33 -5.51
CA GLU A 532 4.70 -8.88 -4.35
C GLU A 532 4.90 -10.39 -4.23
N TYR A 533 4.70 -11.14 -5.32
CA TYR A 533 4.96 -12.58 -5.36
C TYR A 533 6.41 -12.91 -4.96
N THR A 534 7.38 -12.18 -5.50
CA THR A 534 8.80 -12.40 -5.20
C THR A 534 9.12 -12.11 -3.73
N ASN A 535 8.58 -11.02 -3.18
CA ASN A 535 8.77 -10.66 -1.78
C ASN A 535 8.20 -11.72 -0.84
N ILE A 536 6.98 -12.21 -1.10
CA ILE A 536 6.34 -13.27 -0.32
C ILE A 536 7.16 -14.57 -0.39
N ALA A 537 7.62 -14.96 -1.59
CA ALA A 537 8.42 -16.17 -1.76
C ALA A 537 9.75 -16.10 -1.01
N VAL A 538 10.44 -14.94 -1.08
CA VAL A 538 11.70 -14.70 -0.35
C VAL A 538 11.47 -14.68 1.15
N GLU A 539 10.44 -13.96 1.62
CA GLU A 539 10.08 -13.87 3.04
C GLU A 539 9.76 -15.25 3.62
N ASN A 540 8.95 -16.05 2.92
CA ASN A 540 8.64 -17.42 3.32
C ASN A 540 9.90 -18.31 3.37
N GLY A 541 10.79 -18.16 2.38
CA GLY A 541 12.07 -18.87 2.35
C GLY A 541 12.97 -18.52 3.53
N VAL A 542 13.12 -17.22 3.82
CA VAL A 542 13.92 -16.71 4.95
C VAL A 542 13.32 -17.13 6.29
N ASN A 543 12.00 -17.03 6.45
CA ASN A 543 11.30 -17.42 7.68
C ASN A 543 11.42 -18.93 7.94
N THR A 544 11.31 -19.76 6.89
CA THR A 544 11.50 -21.21 7.01
C THR A 544 12.95 -21.55 7.41
N ALA A 545 13.93 -20.87 6.80
CA ALA A 545 15.34 -21.05 7.15
C ALA A 545 15.67 -20.60 8.58
N LYS A 546 15.08 -19.47 9.01
CA LYS A 546 15.21 -18.96 10.38
C LYS A 546 14.60 -19.94 11.38
N ALA A 547 13.38 -20.42 11.16
CA ALA A 547 12.73 -21.40 12.04
C ALA A 547 13.53 -22.70 12.15
N TYR A 548 14.07 -23.20 11.03
CA TYR A 548 14.94 -24.38 11.04
C TYR A 548 16.23 -24.14 11.83
N THR A 549 16.85 -22.97 11.68
CA THR A 549 18.07 -22.59 12.41
C THR A 549 17.80 -22.43 13.90
N ASP A 550 16.72 -21.75 14.27
CA ASP A 550 16.30 -21.55 15.66
C ASP A 550 16.05 -22.92 16.34
N MET A 551 15.35 -23.84 15.67
CA MET A 551 15.14 -25.22 16.17
C MET A 551 16.46 -25.98 16.36
N LYS A 552 17.40 -25.90 15.40
CA LYS A 552 18.71 -26.56 15.51
C LYS A 552 19.56 -25.93 16.60
N PHE A 553 19.49 -24.62 16.79
CA PHE A 553 20.21 -23.91 17.83
C PHE A 553 19.66 -24.25 19.23
N GLU A 554 18.34 -24.37 19.36
CA GLU A 554 17.71 -24.81 20.61
C GLU A 554 18.09 -26.25 20.97
N ALA A 555 18.05 -27.17 19.99
CA ALA A 555 18.51 -28.55 20.19
C ALA A 555 19.99 -28.59 20.63
N LEU A 556 20.86 -27.81 19.99
CA LEU A 556 22.27 -27.69 20.38
C LEU A 556 22.43 -27.11 21.80
N SER A 557 21.63 -26.11 22.16
CA SER A 557 21.63 -25.52 23.51
C SER A 557 21.28 -26.56 24.57
N TYR A 558 20.28 -27.41 24.30
CA TYR A 558 19.91 -28.52 25.17
C TYR A 558 21.03 -29.55 25.33
N ASP A 559 21.68 -29.95 24.23
CA ASP A 559 22.82 -30.86 24.27
C ASP A 559 24.00 -30.28 25.06
N ILE A 560 24.30 -28.99 24.89
CA ILE A 560 25.33 -28.29 25.69
C ILE A 560 24.98 -28.29 27.17
N GLN A 561 23.70 -28.13 27.53
CA GLN A 561 23.26 -28.21 28.93
C GLN A 561 23.44 -29.62 29.49
N ASN A 562 23.14 -30.66 28.72
CA ASN A 562 23.38 -32.05 29.11
C ASN A 562 24.86 -32.34 29.31
N VAL A 563 25.72 -31.96 28.34
CA VAL A 563 27.18 -32.11 28.46
C VAL A 563 27.69 -31.36 29.70
N ARG A 564 27.18 -30.15 29.97
CA ARG A 564 27.54 -29.40 31.18
C ARG A 564 27.09 -30.11 32.45
N LYS A 565 25.92 -30.74 32.44
CA LYS A 565 25.41 -31.52 33.58
C LYS A 565 26.28 -32.75 33.83
N GLU A 566 26.60 -33.52 32.78
CA GLU A 566 27.49 -34.68 32.85
C GLU A 566 28.89 -34.29 33.34
N ALA A 567 29.47 -33.21 32.82
CA ALA A 567 30.77 -32.71 33.28
C ALA A 567 30.75 -32.32 34.78
N ARG A 568 29.65 -31.71 35.25
CA ARG A 568 29.48 -31.39 36.68
C ARG A 568 29.31 -32.65 37.53
N GLN A 569 28.60 -33.66 37.04
CA GLN A 569 28.47 -34.97 37.70
C GLN A 569 29.83 -35.68 37.79
N ALA A 570 30.63 -35.66 36.73
CA ALA A 570 31.99 -36.20 36.74
C ALA A 570 32.88 -35.52 37.79
N ALA A 571 32.80 -34.19 37.92
CA ALA A 571 33.50 -33.47 38.98
C ALA A 571 33.02 -33.89 40.39
N ALA A 572 31.71 -34.07 40.59
CA ALA A 572 31.17 -34.57 41.85
C ALA A 572 31.65 -36.01 42.15
N ILE A 573 31.72 -36.88 41.14
CA ILE A 573 32.30 -38.23 41.24
C ILE A 573 33.76 -38.15 41.69
N GLY A 574 34.57 -37.30 41.06
CA GLY A 574 35.96 -37.10 41.42
C GLY A 574 36.14 -36.69 42.89
N LEU A 575 35.30 -35.78 43.38
CA LEU A 575 35.28 -35.41 44.79
C LEU A 575 34.87 -36.59 45.69
N ALA A 576 33.84 -37.36 45.32
CA ALA A 576 33.39 -38.52 46.08
C ALA A 576 34.48 -39.60 46.21
N VAL A 577 35.19 -39.91 45.11
CA VAL A 577 36.28 -40.90 45.10
C VAL A 577 37.49 -40.43 45.90
N SER A 578 37.82 -39.13 45.82
CA SER A 578 38.97 -38.56 46.55
C SER A 578 38.84 -38.67 48.07
N ASN A 579 37.63 -38.82 48.59
CA ASN A 579 37.34 -39.01 50.00
C ASN A 579 37.42 -40.47 50.46
N LEU A 580 37.65 -41.44 49.55
CA LEU A 580 37.82 -42.84 49.93
C LEU A 580 39.18 -43.06 50.60
N ARG A 581 39.17 -43.66 51.80
CA ARG A 581 40.36 -43.95 52.60
C ARG A 581 40.39 -45.44 52.92
N TYR A 582 41.59 -46.03 52.84
CA TYR A 582 41.81 -47.45 53.09
C TYR A 582 42.87 -47.60 54.18
N PHE A 583 42.70 -48.60 55.04
CA PHE A 583 43.70 -48.93 56.06
C PHE A 583 44.96 -49.50 55.39
N ASP A 584 46.13 -49.17 55.93
CA ASP A 584 47.43 -49.57 55.39
C ASP A 584 48.16 -50.62 56.24
N ASP A 585 47.45 -51.22 57.21
CA ASP A 585 47.95 -52.35 57.99
C ASP A 585 48.12 -53.61 57.11
N PRO A 586 49.23 -54.36 57.24
CA PRO A 586 49.44 -55.57 56.43
C PRO A 586 48.34 -56.63 56.63
N GLY A 587 47.83 -57.18 55.54
CA GLY A 587 46.73 -58.17 55.53
C GLY A 587 45.32 -57.58 55.68
N SER A 588 45.17 -56.25 55.76
CA SER A 588 43.87 -55.61 55.97
C SER A 588 43.02 -55.57 54.69
N LEU A 589 41.75 -55.93 54.85
CA LEU A 589 40.67 -55.62 53.90
C LEU A 589 39.86 -54.44 54.47
N SER A 590 39.67 -53.40 53.67
CA SER A 590 38.97 -52.18 54.07
C SER A 590 37.87 -51.82 53.09
N VAL A 591 36.78 -51.24 53.60
CA VAL A 591 35.65 -50.72 52.81
C VAL A 591 35.41 -49.26 53.19
N SER A 592 35.23 -48.40 52.19
CA SER A 592 35.06 -46.96 52.35
C SER A 592 33.89 -46.44 51.55
N PHE A 593 33.27 -45.37 52.05
CA PHE A 593 32.17 -44.66 51.40
C PHE A 593 32.54 -43.18 51.27
N GLY A 594 32.17 -42.55 50.16
CA GLY A 594 32.50 -41.17 49.86
C GLY A 594 31.35 -40.45 49.18
N GLY A 595 31.17 -39.18 49.49
CA GLY A 595 30.20 -38.29 48.86
C GLY A 595 30.89 -37.10 48.22
N GLY A 596 30.30 -36.58 47.14
CA GLY A 596 30.80 -35.41 46.44
C GLY A 596 29.66 -34.53 45.93
N LEU A 597 29.83 -33.22 46.03
CA LEU A 597 28.87 -32.20 45.60
C LEU A 597 29.61 -31.14 44.78
N TRP A 598 29.13 -30.86 43.57
CA TRP A 598 29.69 -29.83 42.70
C TRP A 598 28.61 -29.13 41.89
N ARG A 599 28.48 -27.80 42.06
CA ARG A 599 27.55 -26.93 41.30
C ARG A 599 26.14 -27.54 41.12
N GLY A 600 25.57 -28.05 42.22
CA GLY A 600 24.22 -28.62 42.26
C GLY A 600 24.09 -30.06 41.74
N GLN A 601 25.19 -30.75 41.43
CA GLN A 601 25.22 -32.19 41.17
C GLN A 601 25.86 -32.93 42.33
N SER A 602 25.36 -34.12 42.65
CA SER A 602 25.89 -34.98 43.71
C SER A 602 26.31 -36.33 43.15
N ALA A 603 27.32 -36.93 43.79
CA ALA A 603 27.77 -38.28 43.52
C ALA A 603 28.04 -39.02 44.83
N PHE A 604 27.89 -40.34 44.78
CA PHE A 604 28.38 -41.23 45.83
C PHE A 604 29.41 -42.21 45.26
N ALA A 605 30.33 -42.63 46.10
CA ALA A 605 31.38 -43.58 45.80
C ALA A 605 31.47 -44.62 46.92
N ILE A 606 31.74 -45.85 46.55
CA ILE A 606 32.03 -46.96 47.45
C ILE A 606 33.32 -47.59 46.95
N GLY A 607 34.22 -47.96 47.84
CA GLY A 607 35.42 -48.67 47.46
C GLY A 607 35.86 -49.70 48.47
N ALA A 608 36.63 -50.65 47.99
CA ALA A 608 37.30 -51.67 48.79
C ALA A 608 38.81 -51.63 48.50
N GLY A 609 39.61 -51.76 49.55
CA GLY A 609 41.07 -51.74 49.48
C GLY A 609 41.68 -52.93 50.21
N TYR A 610 42.75 -53.48 49.65
CA TYR A 610 43.53 -54.55 50.26
C TYR A 610 45.01 -54.19 50.34
N THR A 611 45.61 -54.41 51.50
CA THR A 611 47.05 -54.26 51.72
C THR A 611 47.68 -55.65 51.89
N SER A 612 48.70 -55.98 51.10
CA SER A 612 49.36 -57.30 51.16
C SER A 612 49.95 -57.59 52.54
N GLU A 613 50.08 -58.88 52.89
CA GLU A 613 50.60 -59.32 54.20
C GLU A 613 52.02 -58.81 54.53
N ASN A 614 52.81 -58.51 53.50
CA ASN A 614 54.15 -57.93 53.67
C ASN A 614 54.17 -56.39 53.65
N GLY A 615 53.00 -55.74 53.55
CA GLY A 615 52.83 -54.28 53.49
C GLY A 615 53.41 -53.60 52.25
N LYS A 616 53.85 -54.36 51.23
CA LYS A 616 54.52 -53.81 50.04
C LYS A 616 53.60 -53.46 48.89
N ILE A 617 52.39 -54.01 48.85
CA ILE A 617 51.42 -53.81 47.76
C ILE A 617 50.10 -53.35 48.36
N ARG A 618 49.52 -52.30 47.81
CA ARG A 618 48.15 -51.86 48.10
C ARG A 618 47.34 -51.83 46.82
N SER A 619 46.18 -52.46 46.82
CA SER A 619 45.21 -52.37 45.72
C SER A 619 43.92 -51.76 46.23
N ASN A 620 43.24 -50.99 45.38
CA ASN A 620 41.91 -50.49 45.64
C ASN A 620 41.03 -50.60 44.40
N LEU A 621 39.75 -50.78 44.65
CA LEU A 621 38.68 -50.79 43.67
C LEU A 621 37.56 -49.88 44.16
N SER A 622 36.99 -49.09 43.26
CA SER A 622 35.90 -48.17 43.56
C SER A 622 34.80 -48.26 42.51
N ALA A 623 33.56 -48.10 42.96
CA ALA A 623 32.37 -47.92 42.16
C ALA A 623 31.69 -46.61 42.56
N THR A 624 31.19 -45.88 41.58
CA THR A 624 30.67 -44.53 41.76
C THR A 624 29.38 -44.36 40.98
N SER A 625 28.49 -43.49 41.44
CA SER A 625 27.31 -43.12 40.68
C SER A 625 26.91 -41.66 40.89
N ALA A 626 26.47 -41.03 39.80
CA ALA A 626 25.87 -39.71 39.78
C ALA A 626 24.79 -39.66 38.68
N GLY A 627 23.61 -39.14 39.01
CA GLY A 627 22.54 -38.96 38.03
C GLY A 627 22.05 -40.24 37.34
N GLY A 628 22.22 -41.42 37.97
CA GLY A 628 21.82 -42.72 37.42
C GLY A 628 22.87 -43.40 36.55
N GLN A 629 23.99 -42.74 36.25
CA GLN A 629 25.15 -43.36 35.57
C GLN A 629 26.12 -43.93 36.60
N TRP A 630 26.89 -44.96 36.22
CA TRP A 630 27.87 -45.63 37.07
C TRP A 630 29.25 -45.62 36.44
N GLY A 631 30.29 -45.48 37.27
CA GLY A 631 31.69 -45.56 36.86
C GLY A 631 32.50 -46.39 37.83
N VAL A 632 33.53 -47.07 37.34
CA VAL A 632 34.44 -47.91 38.15
C VAL A 632 35.89 -47.46 37.96
N GLY A 633 36.69 -47.60 39.01
CA GLY A 633 38.11 -47.27 38.97
C GLY A 633 38.91 -48.14 39.93
N GLY A 634 40.14 -48.46 39.57
CA GLY A 634 41.04 -49.25 40.42
C GLY A 634 42.47 -48.72 40.37
N GLY A 635 43.20 -48.91 41.46
CA GLY A 635 44.57 -48.44 41.61
C GLY A 635 45.43 -49.46 42.35
N ILE A 636 46.72 -49.50 42.01
CA ILE A 636 47.73 -50.30 42.71
C ILE A 636 48.88 -49.38 43.09
N THR A 637 49.33 -49.49 44.34
CA THR A 637 50.52 -48.78 44.86
C THR A 637 51.54 -49.81 45.32
N LEU A 638 52.80 -49.62 44.90
CA LEU A 638 53.92 -50.48 45.25
C LEU A 638 54.91 -49.72 46.13
N LYS A 639 55.29 -50.29 47.26
CA LYS A 639 56.33 -49.74 48.15
C LYS A 639 57.70 -50.27 47.70
N LEU A 640 58.57 -49.37 47.25
CA LEU A 640 59.85 -49.73 46.60
C LEU A 640 61.07 -49.75 47.55
N LYS A 641 60.93 -49.34 48.82
CA LYS A 641 61.98 -49.43 49.85
C LYS A 641 61.39 -49.75 51.22
#